data_AF-A0AAQ5ZGP2-F1
#
_entry.id   AF-A0AAQ5ZGP2-F1
#
_cell.length_a   1.000
_cell.length_b   1.000
_cell.length_c   1.000
_cell.angle_alpha   90.00
_cell.angle_beta   90.00
_cell.angle_gamma   90.00
#
_symmetry.space_group_name_H-M   'P 1'
#
loop_
_entity.id
_entity.type
_entity.pdbx_description
1 polymer ?
#
loop_
_entity_poly.entity_id
_entity_poly.type
_entity_poly.pdbx_seq_one_letter_code
_entity_poly.pdbx_strand_id
1 'polypeptide(L)'
;MSHVQPIMPSSTRKGVPKDPELADLFFKDDPEDVFCDLHEIGHGSFGAVYFARNSYSNEVVAIKKMSYNGKQTTEKWQDIIKEVKFLGQLRHPNTIEYKGCYLKDNTAWLVMEYCLGSASDLLEVHKKPLQEVEIAAITHGALLGLAYLHSHNMIHRDVKAGNILLTELGQVKLADFGSASIASPANSFVGTPYWMAPEVILAMDEGQYEGKVDIWSLGITCIELAERKPPLFNMNAMSALYHIAQNDSPTLQSNEWSDPFRSFVDYCLLKIPQDRPSSGELLRHDFVRRERSPRILIDLIQRTKDAVRELDNLQYRKMKKILYQEKHNGPMGESQEEEEVGGTGRREGCKMNSLGSNHSIPSTSVSTGSQSSSVNSMQEVLDDSCSDMTMMHPQDYSSTLDSSPHTKKVTKQIHEHEQESELREQMSGYKRMRRQHQKQLIALENKLKAEMDEHRLKLQKEVETQANNAYIELEKLAKRHAVQSEKEMKTALTDEKKFQQQIMAQQKKELTTFLDNQKKQYKLCKEKIKEEMNEDHSTPKKEKQERLSKHKENMQHSQAEEEAHLLAQQRVFYDRNCRAFKRKVMIKRHDLEQEQIREELNKKKTQKEMEHAMLIRHDESTQELEQRQLKTLQKLRMDLIRLQHQTELENQIEYNNRRERELHRKHVLELRQQPKNLKALELQIKKQFQDTCKVQTKQYKALRHHQMEVTPKAEHKTVLKALKDEQTRKLAILAEQYEQSINEMMASQALRLDEAQEAECQALRQQLQQEMELLNAYQSKIKMQTEAQHEREQQKLEQKVSLRRAHLEQKIEEELVSLQKERTDRIKHLLERQERETDSFDMESLRLGFGNLGTLDFPKDDYR
;
A
#
# COMPACT_ATOMS: atom_id res chain seq x y z
N MET A 1 23.06 -14.02 61.24
CA MET A 1 24.33 -13.31 60.94
C MET A 1 24.72 -13.67 59.52
N SER A 2 24.32 -12.81 58.59
CA SER A 2 24.47 -12.92 57.15
C SER A 2 25.72 -12.15 56.72
N HIS A 3 26.74 -12.86 56.22
CA HIS A 3 27.87 -12.24 55.55
C HIS A 3 27.50 -11.93 54.10
N VAL A 4 27.28 -10.65 53.83
CA VAL A 4 27.16 -10.08 52.48
C VAL A 4 28.57 -9.87 51.95
N GLN A 5 28.95 -10.59 50.90
CA GLN A 5 30.09 -10.21 50.05
C GLN A 5 29.62 -9.17 49.02
N PRO A 6 30.41 -8.12 48.74
CA PRO A 6 30.02 -7.09 47.79
C PRO A 6 30.22 -7.56 46.35
N ILE A 7 29.17 -7.43 45.54
CA ILE A 7 29.19 -7.61 44.10
C ILE A 7 30.02 -6.47 43.50
N MET A 8 31.15 -6.81 42.88
CA MET A 8 31.92 -5.92 42.01
C MET A 8 31.06 -5.55 40.78
N PRO A 9 30.96 -4.27 40.39
CA PRO A 9 30.30 -3.92 39.14
C PRO A 9 31.18 -4.36 37.97
N SER A 10 30.73 -5.38 37.22
CA SER A 10 31.28 -5.70 35.92
C SER A 10 31.14 -4.47 35.02
N SER A 11 32.26 -3.91 34.57
CA SER A 11 32.30 -2.87 33.55
C SER A 11 31.74 -3.44 32.24
N THR A 12 30.45 -3.28 32.00
CA THR A 12 29.83 -3.54 30.70
C THR A 12 30.40 -2.52 29.71
N ARG A 13 31.27 -2.98 28.79
CA ARG A 13 31.73 -2.18 27.65
C ARG A 13 30.51 -1.66 26.90
N LYS A 14 30.44 -0.33 26.73
CA LYS A 14 29.38 0.35 25.99
C LYS A 14 29.42 -0.12 24.54
N GLY A 15 28.34 -0.73 24.06
CA GLY A 15 28.18 -1.05 22.63
C GLY A 15 27.30 -2.26 22.34
N VAL A 16 27.37 -3.32 23.15
CA VAL A 16 26.68 -4.59 22.83
C VAL A 16 25.15 -4.47 22.96
N PRO A 17 24.35 -4.88 21.96
CA PRO A 17 22.89 -4.93 22.06
C PRO A 17 22.41 -5.76 23.26
N LYS A 18 21.36 -5.31 23.95
CA LYS A 18 20.79 -6.03 25.13
C LYS A 18 20.02 -7.30 24.76
N ASP A 19 19.65 -7.46 23.50
CA ASP A 19 18.94 -8.61 22.97
C ASP A 19 19.96 -9.70 22.55
N PRO A 20 19.88 -10.92 23.12
CA PRO A 20 20.80 -12.02 22.81
C PRO A 20 20.88 -12.36 21.32
N GLU A 21 19.77 -12.36 20.58
CA GLU A 21 19.75 -12.73 19.15
C GLU A 21 20.45 -11.67 18.27
N LEU A 22 20.42 -10.41 18.70
CA LEU A 22 21.11 -9.31 18.01
C LEU A 22 22.59 -9.27 18.38
N ALA A 23 22.96 -9.69 19.58
CA ALA A 23 24.36 -9.74 20.02
C ALA A 23 25.17 -10.77 19.21
N ASP A 24 24.55 -11.88 18.81
CA ASP A 24 25.20 -12.95 18.04
C ASP A 24 25.55 -12.56 16.59
N LEU A 25 24.98 -11.45 16.07
CA LEU A 25 25.30 -10.92 14.75
C LEU A 25 26.65 -10.19 14.70
N PHE A 26 27.26 -9.88 15.86
CA PHE A 26 28.47 -9.08 15.95
C PHE A 26 29.57 -9.80 16.73
N PHE A 27 30.80 -9.71 16.23
CA PHE A 27 31.98 -10.12 16.96
C PHE A 27 32.24 -9.21 18.17
N LYS A 28 32.80 -9.78 19.23
CA LYS A 28 33.00 -9.11 20.53
C LYS A 28 34.33 -8.37 20.64
N ASP A 29 35.26 -8.65 19.75
CA ASP A 29 36.57 -8.01 19.72
C ASP A 29 36.47 -6.54 19.30
N ASP A 30 37.42 -5.72 19.74
CA ASP A 30 37.51 -4.34 19.32
C ASP A 30 38.07 -4.27 17.89
N PRO A 31 37.33 -3.75 16.90
CA PRO A 31 37.79 -3.74 15.51
C PRO A 31 39.04 -2.89 15.27
N GLU A 32 39.37 -1.93 16.15
CA GLU A 32 40.60 -1.13 16.03
C GLU A 32 41.86 -1.92 16.44
N ASP A 33 41.71 -2.98 17.25
CA ASP A 33 42.81 -3.89 17.57
C ASP A 33 42.97 -4.95 16.45
N VAL A 34 41.87 -5.32 15.80
CA VAL A 34 41.82 -6.38 14.77
C VAL A 34 42.30 -5.88 13.41
N PHE A 35 42.06 -4.61 13.06
CA PHE A 35 42.34 -4.08 11.72
C PHE A 35 43.23 -2.84 11.74
N CYS A 36 44.26 -2.84 10.89
CA CYS A 36 45.19 -1.74 10.69
C CYS A 36 45.21 -1.24 9.22
N ASP A 37 45.99 -0.19 8.95
CA ASP A 37 46.18 0.40 7.61
C ASP A 37 44.88 0.80 6.90
N LEU A 38 43.96 1.44 7.62
CA LEU A 38 42.68 1.87 7.05
C LEU A 38 42.87 2.98 6.01
N HIS A 39 42.50 2.71 4.76
CA HIS A 39 42.50 3.69 3.67
C HIS A 39 41.11 3.74 3.03
N GLU A 40 40.51 4.92 2.96
CA GLU A 40 39.19 5.06 2.34
C GLU A 40 39.25 4.72 0.84
N ILE A 41 38.31 3.88 0.38
CA ILE A 41 38.19 3.42 -1.01
C ILE A 41 36.83 3.75 -1.65
N GLY A 42 35.85 4.15 -0.84
CA GLY A 42 34.54 4.63 -1.30
C GLY A 42 33.71 5.17 -0.15
N HIS A 43 32.63 5.89 -0.46
CA HIS A 43 31.69 6.39 0.56
C HIS A 43 30.23 6.18 0.16
N GLY A 44 29.43 5.84 1.18
CA GLY A 44 28.03 5.40 1.18
C GLY A 44 27.09 6.36 1.93
N SER A 45 25.78 6.15 1.87
CA SER A 45 24.78 6.73 2.81
C SER A 45 25.04 6.37 4.25
N PHE A 46 25.44 5.12 4.44
CA PHE A 46 25.60 4.53 5.75
C PHE A 46 26.97 4.86 6.32
N GLY A 47 27.96 5.17 5.46
CA GLY A 47 29.28 5.64 5.81
C GLY A 47 30.35 5.21 4.80
N ALA A 48 31.61 5.33 5.19
CA ALA A 48 32.75 5.08 4.31
C ALA A 48 33.17 3.60 4.28
N VAL A 49 33.70 3.17 3.14
CA VAL A 49 34.30 1.86 2.90
C VAL A 49 35.82 2.03 2.88
N TYR A 50 36.51 1.19 3.64
CA TYR A 50 37.95 1.24 3.81
C TYR A 50 38.60 -0.05 3.31
N PHE A 51 39.72 0.07 2.62
CA PHE A 51 40.75 -0.96 2.59
C PHE A 51 41.33 -1.07 3.99
N ALA A 52 41.56 -2.28 4.48
CA ALA A 52 42.26 -2.53 5.73
C ALA A 52 43.01 -3.87 5.68
N ARG A 53 43.93 -4.07 6.62
CA ARG A 53 44.61 -5.34 6.84
C ARG A 53 44.22 -5.91 8.20
N ASN A 54 43.90 -7.20 8.23
CA ASN A 54 43.73 -7.92 9.49
C ASN A 54 45.10 -8.08 10.17
N SER A 55 45.27 -7.53 11.36
CA SER A 55 46.52 -7.53 12.13
C SER A 55 47.03 -8.93 12.47
N TYR A 56 46.16 -9.93 12.51
CA TYR A 56 46.50 -11.30 12.87
C TYR A 56 46.84 -12.17 11.65
N SER A 57 46.04 -12.10 10.59
CA SER A 57 46.20 -12.95 9.40
C SER A 57 46.98 -12.29 8.26
N ASN A 58 47.24 -10.98 8.35
CA ASN A 58 47.71 -10.14 7.24
C ASN A 58 46.80 -10.13 6.00
N GLU A 59 45.60 -10.71 6.09
CA GLU A 59 44.61 -10.71 5.02
C GLU A 59 44.11 -9.28 4.75
N VAL A 60 44.00 -8.93 3.47
CA VAL A 60 43.44 -7.65 3.03
C VAL A 60 41.92 -7.77 2.94
N VAL A 61 41.22 -6.83 3.55
CA VAL A 61 39.75 -6.80 3.63
C VAL A 61 39.18 -5.44 3.26
N ALA A 62 37.90 -5.42 2.91
CA ALA A 62 37.11 -4.20 2.80
C ALA A 62 36.22 -4.05 4.05
N ILE A 63 36.19 -2.86 4.65
CA ILE A 63 35.41 -2.56 5.86
C ILE A 63 34.45 -1.41 5.55
N LYS A 64 33.15 -1.71 5.50
CA LYS A 64 32.07 -0.71 5.41
C LYS A 64 31.70 -0.27 6.83
N LYS A 65 32.11 0.94 7.21
CA LYS A 65 31.77 1.54 8.51
C LYS A 65 30.43 2.24 8.41
N MET A 66 29.47 1.83 9.24
CA MET A 66 28.10 2.33 9.21
C MET A 66 27.72 2.95 10.56
N SER A 67 27.64 4.28 10.59
CA SER A 67 27.27 5.00 11.81
C SER A 67 25.76 5.05 11.98
N TYR A 68 25.28 4.62 13.14
CA TYR A 68 23.86 4.70 13.52
C TYR A 68 23.62 5.75 14.60
N ASN A 69 24.42 6.82 14.65
CA ASN A 69 24.22 7.93 15.58
C ASN A 69 23.25 8.99 15.01
N GLY A 70 22.68 9.83 15.87
CA GLY A 70 21.85 10.99 15.51
C GLY A 70 20.33 10.76 15.46
N LYS A 71 19.58 11.70 14.89
CA LYS A 71 18.09 11.72 14.91
C LYS A 71 17.42 10.50 14.24
N GLN A 72 18.13 9.80 13.36
CA GLN A 72 17.65 8.62 12.61
C GLN A 72 18.28 7.29 13.11
N THR A 73 18.77 7.25 14.35
CA THR A 73 19.47 6.09 14.93
C THR A 73 18.73 4.77 14.71
N THR A 74 17.43 4.71 15.00
CA THR A 74 16.62 3.49 14.91
C THR A 74 16.52 2.94 13.48
N GLU A 75 16.33 3.80 12.49
CA GLU A 75 16.19 3.41 11.09
C GLU A 75 17.53 2.91 10.53
N LYS A 76 18.61 3.66 10.77
CA LYS A 76 19.97 3.24 10.38
C LYS A 76 20.36 1.92 11.02
N TRP A 77 20.02 1.71 12.29
CA TRP A 77 20.27 0.44 12.97
C TRP A 77 19.50 -0.71 12.32
N GLN A 78 18.22 -0.53 12.00
CA GLN A 78 17.44 -1.56 11.31
C GLN A 78 18.02 -1.91 9.94
N ASP A 79 18.50 -0.93 9.18
CA ASP A 79 19.11 -1.16 7.87
C ASP A 79 20.45 -1.91 7.99
N ILE A 80 21.29 -1.56 8.98
CA ILE A 80 22.51 -2.31 9.30
C ILE A 80 22.18 -3.77 9.62
N ILE A 81 21.19 -4.03 10.48
CA ILE A 81 20.79 -5.38 10.85
C ILE A 81 20.26 -6.16 9.64
N LYS A 82 19.46 -5.53 8.78
CA LYS A 82 18.98 -6.17 7.54
C LYS A 82 20.15 -6.55 6.64
N GLU A 83 21.10 -5.64 6.41
CA GLU A 83 22.26 -5.88 5.55
C GLU A 83 23.15 -6.99 6.12
N VAL A 84 23.44 -6.98 7.42
CA VAL A 84 24.22 -8.04 8.09
C VAL A 84 23.52 -9.40 7.99
N LYS A 85 22.20 -9.46 8.25
CA LYS A 85 21.43 -10.72 8.15
C LYS A 85 21.35 -11.23 6.71
N PHE A 86 21.26 -10.33 5.73
CA PHE A 86 21.24 -10.70 4.31
C PHE A 86 22.59 -11.29 3.90
N LEU A 87 23.68 -10.57 4.16
CA LEU A 87 25.04 -10.99 3.85
C LEU A 87 25.44 -12.30 4.54
N GLY A 88 25.01 -12.51 5.79
CA GLY A 88 25.27 -13.74 6.53
C GLY A 88 24.68 -15.01 5.90
N GLN A 89 23.71 -14.88 4.98
CA GLN A 89 23.08 -16.00 4.28
C GLN A 89 23.74 -16.30 2.92
N LEU A 90 24.58 -15.41 2.40
CA LEU A 90 25.13 -15.54 1.06
C LEU A 90 26.34 -16.48 1.05
N ARG A 91 26.31 -17.45 0.12
CA ARG A 91 27.43 -18.36 -0.18
C ARG A 91 27.49 -18.63 -1.67
N HIS A 92 28.11 -17.73 -2.42
CA HIS A 92 28.28 -17.88 -3.86
C HIS A 92 29.53 -17.15 -4.38
N PRO A 93 30.28 -17.72 -5.35
CA PRO A 93 31.50 -17.09 -5.90
C PRO A 93 31.28 -15.71 -6.51
N ASN A 94 30.08 -15.40 -7.01
CA ASN A 94 29.73 -14.11 -7.62
C ASN A 94 28.94 -13.16 -6.71
N THR A 95 28.90 -13.41 -5.40
CA THR A 95 28.44 -12.45 -4.39
C THR A 95 29.61 -12.10 -3.48
N ILE A 96 29.69 -10.86 -2.99
CA ILE A 96 30.77 -10.45 -2.09
C ILE A 96 30.79 -11.33 -0.83
N GLU A 97 31.95 -11.85 -0.48
CA GLU A 97 32.15 -12.69 0.69
C GLU A 97 32.03 -11.83 1.97
N TYR A 98 31.09 -12.20 2.82
CA TYR A 98 30.91 -11.62 4.15
C TYR A 98 31.85 -12.32 5.16
N LYS A 99 32.66 -11.53 5.87
CA LYS A 99 33.65 -12.03 6.84
C LYS A 99 33.30 -11.72 8.30
N GLY A 100 32.27 -10.93 8.55
CA GLY A 100 31.85 -10.58 9.90
C GLY A 100 31.38 -9.14 10.06
N CYS A 101 30.82 -8.84 11.24
CA CYS A 101 30.49 -7.47 11.62
C CYS A 101 30.97 -7.21 13.05
N TYR A 102 31.56 -6.04 13.29
CA TYR A 102 32.03 -5.61 14.62
C TYR A 102 31.28 -4.34 15.02
N LEU A 103 31.31 -4.01 16.31
CA LEU A 103 30.60 -2.85 16.83
C LEU A 103 31.48 -2.02 17.76
N LYS A 104 31.63 -0.73 17.45
CA LYS A 104 32.38 0.22 18.28
C LYS A 104 31.79 1.62 18.16
N ASP A 105 31.60 2.30 19.29
CA ASP A 105 31.19 3.72 19.36
C ASP A 105 30.06 4.10 18.40
N ASN A 106 28.94 3.38 18.49
CA ASN A 106 27.75 3.58 17.65
C ASN A 106 28.02 3.46 16.13
N THR A 107 29.00 2.64 15.77
CA THR A 107 29.40 2.36 14.38
C THR A 107 29.57 0.85 14.19
N ALA A 108 28.85 0.30 13.21
CA ALA A 108 29.02 -1.09 12.78
C ALA A 108 30.12 -1.18 11.71
N TRP A 109 31.04 -2.13 11.85
CA TRP A 109 32.14 -2.37 10.91
C TRP A 109 31.87 -3.69 10.20
N LEU A 110 31.27 -3.60 9.01
CA LEU A 110 30.94 -4.74 8.18
C LEU A 110 32.16 -5.12 7.33
N VAL A 111 32.73 -6.29 7.61
CA VAL A 111 33.97 -6.79 6.99
C VAL A 111 33.64 -7.74 5.85
N MET A 112 34.27 -7.51 4.70
CA MET A 112 34.06 -8.24 3.45
C MET A 112 35.40 -8.55 2.78
N GLU A 113 35.41 -9.46 1.82
CA GLU A 113 36.56 -9.60 0.91
C GLU A 113 36.87 -8.28 0.20
N TYR A 114 38.16 -8.04 -0.06
CA TYR A 114 38.59 -6.86 -0.80
C TYR A 114 38.59 -7.13 -2.32
N CYS A 115 37.99 -6.20 -3.06
CA CYS A 115 38.02 -6.16 -4.52
C CYS A 115 38.88 -4.99 -5.00
N LEU A 116 39.46 -5.12 -6.19
CA LEU A 116 40.28 -4.10 -6.83
C LEU A 116 39.49 -2.79 -7.02
N GLY A 117 38.26 -2.90 -7.53
CA GLY A 117 37.37 -1.78 -7.82
C GLY A 117 36.05 -2.23 -8.44
N SER A 118 35.16 -1.27 -8.70
CA SER A 118 33.88 -1.48 -9.38
C SER A 118 34.00 -1.39 -10.90
N ALA A 119 33.05 -1.97 -11.64
CA ALA A 119 32.96 -1.80 -13.10
C ALA A 119 32.79 -0.32 -13.51
N SER A 120 32.19 0.50 -12.64
CA SER A 120 32.14 1.96 -12.82
C SER A 120 33.53 2.62 -12.73
N ASP A 121 34.39 2.17 -11.79
CA ASP A 121 35.77 2.67 -11.68
C ASP A 121 36.57 2.38 -12.96
N LEU A 122 36.37 1.21 -13.57
CA LEU A 122 37.00 0.83 -14.84
C LEU A 122 36.62 1.80 -15.98
N LEU A 123 35.34 2.15 -16.12
CA LEU A 123 34.88 3.16 -17.09
C LEU A 123 35.50 4.54 -16.80
N GLU A 124 35.64 4.88 -15.52
CA GLU A 124 36.18 6.16 -15.11
C GLU A 124 37.68 6.28 -15.39
N VAL A 125 38.46 5.21 -15.21
CA VAL A 125 39.90 5.16 -15.54
C VAL A 125 40.11 5.31 -17.05
N HIS A 126 39.41 4.50 -17.85
CA HIS A 126 39.65 4.47 -19.30
C HIS A 126 39.00 5.64 -20.06
N LYS A 127 38.00 6.31 -19.46
CA LYS A 127 37.16 7.33 -20.11
C LYS A 127 36.56 6.88 -21.44
N LYS A 128 36.39 5.56 -21.62
CA LYS A 128 35.86 4.89 -22.81
C LYS A 128 34.93 3.76 -22.37
N PRO A 129 33.97 3.36 -23.22
CA PRO A 129 33.26 2.10 -23.05
C PRO A 129 34.21 0.91 -22.91
N LEU A 130 33.75 -0.14 -22.26
CA LEU A 130 34.46 -1.41 -22.24
C LEU A 130 34.26 -2.15 -23.57
N GLN A 131 35.17 -3.08 -23.88
CA GLN A 131 35.04 -3.92 -25.07
C GLN A 131 33.88 -4.89 -24.88
N GLU A 132 33.18 -5.26 -25.95
CA GLU A 132 32.01 -6.16 -25.88
C GLU A 132 32.31 -7.48 -25.14
N VAL A 133 33.50 -8.05 -25.35
CA VAL A 133 33.95 -9.28 -24.68
C VAL A 133 34.19 -9.10 -23.17
N GLU A 134 34.60 -7.90 -22.75
CA GLU A 134 34.76 -7.52 -21.34
C GLU A 134 33.38 -7.36 -20.70
N ILE A 135 32.45 -6.66 -21.39
CA ILE A 135 31.05 -6.51 -20.96
C ILE A 135 30.41 -7.89 -20.79
N ALA A 136 30.54 -8.77 -21.79
CA ALA A 136 29.98 -10.12 -21.72
C ALA A 136 30.51 -10.91 -20.51
N ALA A 137 31.80 -10.76 -20.17
CA ALA A 137 32.41 -11.45 -19.03
C ALA A 137 31.91 -10.91 -17.69
N ILE A 138 31.79 -9.58 -17.56
CA ILE A 138 31.22 -8.91 -16.37
C ILE A 138 29.75 -9.30 -16.21
N THR A 139 28.95 -9.19 -17.28
CA THR A 139 27.53 -9.53 -17.30
C THR A 139 27.29 -11.00 -16.96
N HIS A 140 28.10 -11.92 -17.47
CA HIS A 140 27.99 -13.34 -17.12
C HIS A 140 28.22 -13.59 -15.62
N GLY A 141 29.26 -12.99 -15.04
CA GLY A 141 29.53 -13.11 -13.61
C GLY A 141 28.42 -12.51 -12.74
N ALA A 142 27.93 -11.32 -13.08
CA ALA A 142 26.80 -10.70 -12.39
C ALA A 142 25.53 -11.55 -12.50
N LEU A 143 25.25 -12.11 -13.67
CA LEU A 143 24.07 -12.94 -13.92
C LEU A 143 24.10 -14.27 -13.16
N LEU A 144 25.28 -14.88 -12.98
CA LEU A 144 25.45 -16.04 -12.09
C LEU A 144 25.09 -15.68 -10.63
N GLY A 145 25.53 -14.51 -10.16
CA GLY A 145 25.15 -13.99 -8.85
C GLY A 145 23.64 -13.76 -8.71
N LEU A 146 22.99 -13.16 -9.72
CA LEU A 146 21.54 -12.95 -9.72
C LEU A 146 20.75 -14.25 -9.80
N ALA A 147 21.21 -15.24 -10.57
CA ALA A 147 20.61 -16.57 -10.62
C ALA A 147 20.63 -17.24 -9.24
N TYR A 148 21.76 -17.13 -8.52
CA TYR A 148 21.87 -17.60 -7.15
C TYR A 148 20.86 -16.90 -6.22
N LEU A 149 20.80 -15.57 -6.22
CA LEU A 149 19.87 -14.82 -5.37
C LEU A 149 18.40 -15.18 -5.65
N HIS A 150 18.00 -15.18 -6.92
CA HIS A 150 16.62 -15.46 -7.31
C HIS A 150 16.21 -16.89 -6.97
N SER A 151 17.12 -17.87 -7.05
CA SER A 151 16.84 -19.25 -6.64
C SER A 151 16.56 -19.42 -5.14
N HIS A 152 16.94 -18.43 -4.32
CA HIS A 152 16.65 -18.36 -2.88
C HIS A 152 15.55 -17.35 -2.55
N ASN A 153 14.74 -16.93 -3.53
CA ASN A 153 13.70 -15.89 -3.39
C ASN A 153 14.23 -14.54 -2.86
N MET A 154 15.50 -14.24 -3.10
CA MET A 154 16.13 -12.97 -2.76
C MET A 154 16.17 -12.05 -3.99
N ILE A 155 16.08 -10.73 -3.76
CA ILE A 155 16.12 -9.71 -4.81
C ILE A 155 17.18 -8.66 -4.41
N HIS A 156 18.07 -8.28 -5.32
CA HIS A 156 19.13 -7.30 -5.08
C HIS A 156 18.60 -5.85 -5.07
N ARG A 157 17.79 -5.48 -6.06
CA ARG A 157 17.11 -4.18 -6.25
C ARG A 157 18.00 -2.94 -6.47
N ASP A 158 19.30 -3.11 -6.66
CA ASP A 158 20.23 -1.99 -6.94
C ASP A 158 21.43 -2.43 -7.80
N VAL A 159 21.16 -3.22 -8.85
CA VAL A 159 22.19 -3.63 -9.82
C VAL A 159 22.58 -2.44 -10.70
N LYS A 160 23.86 -2.08 -10.68
CA LYS A 160 24.49 -1.01 -11.49
C LYS A 160 25.99 -1.25 -11.58
N ALA A 161 26.71 -0.61 -12.50
CA ALA A 161 28.16 -0.85 -12.65
C ALA A 161 28.96 -0.52 -11.37
N GLY A 162 28.48 0.41 -10.54
CA GLY A 162 29.09 0.73 -9.24
C GLY A 162 29.00 -0.39 -8.19
N ASN A 163 28.03 -1.30 -8.33
CA ASN A 163 27.77 -2.40 -7.39
C ASN A 163 28.23 -3.76 -7.93
N ILE A 164 28.92 -3.77 -9.07
CA ILE A 164 29.57 -4.96 -9.64
C ILE A 164 31.08 -4.77 -9.48
N LEU A 165 31.70 -5.55 -8.59
CA LEU A 165 33.12 -5.45 -8.25
C LEU A 165 33.94 -6.51 -8.96
N LEU A 166 35.23 -6.22 -9.17
CA LEU A 166 36.21 -7.17 -9.70
C LEU A 166 37.32 -7.40 -8.67
N THR A 167 37.58 -8.67 -8.36
CA THR A 167 38.77 -9.07 -7.58
C THR A 167 40.02 -8.95 -8.45
N GLU A 168 41.22 -8.90 -7.84
CA GLU A 168 42.49 -8.90 -8.60
C GLU A 168 42.64 -10.12 -9.53
N LEU A 169 42.09 -11.27 -9.15
CA LEU A 169 42.09 -12.50 -9.96
C LEU A 169 41.06 -12.52 -11.10
N GLY A 170 40.35 -11.41 -11.35
CA GLY A 170 39.34 -11.32 -12.42
C GLY A 170 38.00 -11.97 -12.11
N GLN A 171 37.67 -12.24 -10.84
CA GLN A 171 36.35 -12.71 -10.44
C GLN A 171 35.39 -11.54 -10.26
N VAL A 172 34.18 -11.68 -10.80
CA VAL A 172 33.10 -10.68 -10.69
C VAL A 172 32.25 -10.95 -9.45
N LYS A 173 31.95 -9.91 -8.66
CA LYS A 173 31.21 -9.98 -7.41
C LYS A 173 30.07 -8.96 -7.38
N LEU A 174 28.85 -9.40 -7.13
CA LEU A 174 27.75 -8.50 -6.74
C LEU A 174 27.99 -8.00 -5.31
N ALA A 175 27.83 -6.70 -5.11
CA ALA A 175 28.04 -6.03 -3.83
C ALA A 175 26.92 -5.02 -3.52
N ASP A 176 26.95 -4.47 -2.30
CA ASP A 176 25.99 -3.49 -1.79
C ASP A 176 24.54 -3.99 -1.72
N PHE A 177 24.27 -4.81 -0.70
CA PHE A 177 22.96 -5.41 -0.44
C PHE A 177 22.06 -4.56 0.49
N GLY A 178 22.39 -3.28 0.70
CA GLY A 178 21.62 -2.37 1.55
C GLY A 178 20.17 -2.16 1.08
N SER A 179 19.91 -2.36 -0.22
CA SER A 179 18.55 -2.30 -0.80
C SER A 179 17.92 -3.68 -1.01
N ALA A 180 18.59 -4.78 -0.66
CA ALA A 180 18.12 -6.11 -1.00
C ALA A 180 16.85 -6.52 -0.22
N SER A 181 16.13 -7.53 -0.73
CA SER A 181 14.97 -8.14 -0.09
C SER A 181 15.22 -9.63 0.13
N ILE A 182 14.94 -10.11 1.35
CA ILE A 182 14.92 -11.55 1.68
C ILE A 182 13.61 -12.24 1.28
N ALA A 183 12.66 -11.49 0.70
CA ALA A 183 11.37 -11.99 0.29
C ALA A 183 11.04 -11.56 -1.15
N SER A 184 10.42 -12.48 -1.89
CA SER A 184 9.85 -12.28 -3.22
C SER A 184 8.44 -12.90 -3.23
N PRO A 185 7.38 -12.17 -3.64
CA PRO A 185 7.39 -10.80 -4.18
C PRO A 185 7.68 -9.72 -3.13
N ALA A 186 8.23 -8.58 -3.56
CA ALA A 186 8.45 -7.38 -2.77
C ALA A 186 7.57 -6.21 -3.26
N ASN A 187 7.38 -5.19 -2.42
CA ASN A 187 6.50 -4.04 -2.71
C ASN A 187 7.10 -2.67 -2.38
N SER A 188 8.35 -2.62 -1.91
CA SER A 188 8.96 -1.36 -1.46
C SER A 188 9.58 -0.58 -2.62
N PHE A 189 9.42 0.74 -2.61
CA PHE A 189 10.01 1.63 -3.63
C PHE A 189 11.49 1.96 -3.31
N VAL A 190 12.39 1.10 -3.75
CA VAL A 190 13.86 1.19 -3.55
C VAL A 190 14.63 0.97 -4.85
N GLY A 191 15.90 1.37 -4.87
CA GLY A 191 16.78 1.31 -6.04
C GLY A 191 17.25 2.69 -6.52
N THR A 192 18.21 2.68 -7.44
CA THR A 192 18.73 3.91 -8.08
C THR A 192 17.88 4.26 -9.32
N PRO A 193 17.22 5.45 -9.39
CA PRO A 193 16.16 5.79 -10.35
C PRO A 193 16.38 5.36 -11.80
N TYR A 194 17.56 5.63 -12.37
CA TYR A 194 17.85 5.36 -13.79
C TYR A 194 17.95 3.87 -14.14
N TRP A 195 18.16 2.99 -13.15
CA TRP A 195 18.22 1.54 -13.31
C TRP A 195 16.94 0.83 -12.87
N MET A 196 15.95 1.56 -12.34
CA MET A 196 14.72 0.96 -11.79
C MET A 196 13.85 0.38 -12.90
N ALA A 197 13.30 -0.81 -12.66
CA ALA A 197 12.35 -1.43 -13.57
C ALA A 197 10.98 -0.74 -13.53
N PRO A 198 10.22 -0.69 -14.65
CA PRO A 198 8.92 -0.02 -14.72
C PRO A 198 7.95 -0.51 -13.65
N GLU A 199 7.92 -1.82 -13.37
CA GLU A 199 7.05 -2.42 -12.37
C GLU A 199 7.39 -2.00 -10.93
N VAL A 200 8.64 -1.65 -10.63
CA VAL A 200 9.02 -1.10 -9.31
C VAL A 200 8.44 0.31 -9.16
N ILE A 201 8.42 1.09 -10.25
CA ILE A 201 7.88 2.45 -10.30
C ILE A 201 6.34 2.41 -10.25
N LEU A 202 5.71 1.47 -10.95
CA LEU A 202 4.26 1.30 -10.96
C LEU A 202 3.73 0.68 -9.66
N ALA A 203 4.56 -0.04 -8.90
CA ALA A 203 4.20 -0.62 -7.61
C ALA A 203 4.09 0.38 -6.45
N MET A 204 4.18 1.69 -6.72
CA MET A 204 4.25 2.75 -5.69
C MET A 204 3.03 2.85 -4.74
N ASP A 205 1.91 2.18 -5.01
CA ASP A 205 0.72 2.19 -4.15
C ASP A 205 0.24 0.79 -3.69
N GLU A 206 0.15 -0.20 -4.57
CA GLU A 206 -0.38 -1.56 -4.24
C GLU A 206 0.28 -2.72 -5.01
N GLY A 207 1.34 -2.44 -5.80
CA GLY A 207 1.94 -3.45 -6.68
C GLY A 207 2.98 -4.33 -5.98
N GLN A 208 3.15 -5.54 -6.51
CA GLN A 208 4.23 -6.46 -6.12
C GLN A 208 5.15 -6.69 -7.33
N TYR A 209 6.43 -6.91 -7.06
CA TYR A 209 7.43 -7.22 -8.06
C TYR A 209 8.37 -8.34 -7.59
N GLU A 210 8.92 -9.08 -8.54
CA GLU A 210 9.77 -10.26 -8.32
C GLU A 210 11.24 -10.00 -8.72
N GLY A 211 12.09 -11.03 -8.70
CA GLY A 211 13.51 -10.94 -9.05
C GLY A 211 13.80 -10.41 -10.47
N LYS A 212 12.84 -10.43 -11.39
CA LYS A 212 13.02 -9.93 -12.76
C LYS A 212 13.32 -8.42 -12.84
N VAL A 213 13.12 -7.68 -11.75
CA VAL A 213 13.55 -6.27 -11.65
C VAL A 213 15.07 -6.13 -11.76
N ASP A 214 15.83 -7.09 -11.22
CA ASP A 214 17.30 -7.09 -11.30
C ASP A 214 17.80 -7.36 -12.73
N ILE A 215 17.00 -8.07 -13.53
CA ILE A 215 17.29 -8.32 -14.95
C ILE A 215 17.16 -7.03 -15.77
N TRP A 216 16.14 -6.23 -15.50
CA TRP A 216 16.02 -4.90 -16.10
C TRP A 216 17.22 -4.04 -15.73
N SER A 217 17.55 -3.96 -14.45
CA SER A 217 18.70 -3.19 -13.96
C SER A 217 20.02 -3.68 -14.56
N LEU A 218 20.18 -4.99 -14.80
CA LEU A 218 21.31 -5.55 -15.53
C LEU A 218 21.35 -5.10 -17.00
N GLY A 219 20.19 -5.03 -17.67
CA GLY A 219 20.08 -4.48 -19.02
C GLY A 219 20.53 -3.02 -19.10
N ILE A 220 20.06 -2.18 -18.17
CA ILE A 220 20.53 -0.79 -18.05
C ILE A 220 22.03 -0.73 -17.74
N THR A 221 22.54 -1.64 -16.89
CA THR A 221 23.98 -1.73 -16.60
C THR A 221 24.79 -2.10 -17.84
N CYS A 222 24.28 -2.96 -18.72
CA CYS A 222 24.93 -3.27 -20.00
C CYS A 222 25.05 -2.03 -20.89
N ILE A 223 23.99 -1.19 -20.96
CA ILE A 223 24.04 0.10 -21.65
C ILE A 223 25.06 1.03 -20.97
N GLU A 224 25.08 1.10 -19.64
CA GLU A 224 26.07 1.89 -18.90
C GLU A 224 27.51 1.47 -19.22
N LEU A 225 27.81 0.17 -19.34
CA LEU A 225 29.15 -0.30 -19.70
C LEU A 225 29.53 0.00 -21.17
N ALA A 226 28.52 0.07 -22.05
CA ALA A 226 28.67 0.35 -23.48
C ALA A 226 28.68 1.87 -23.80
N GLU A 227 28.04 2.70 -22.99
CA GLU A 227 27.81 4.12 -23.25
C GLU A 227 28.31 5.04 -22.13
N ARG A 228 28.94 4.46 -21.10
CA ARG A 228 29.51 5.08 -19.88
C ARG A 228 28.49 5.65 -18.89
N LYS A 229 27.23 5.80 -19.28
CA LYS A 229 26.14 6.34 -18.47
C LYS A 229 24.85 5.57 -18.77
N PRO A 230 23.91 5.45 -17.81
CA PRO A 230 22.60 4.90 -18.10
C PRO A 230 21.80 5.85 -19.00
N PRO A 231 20.74 5.36 -19.67
CA PRO A 231 19.75 6.20 -20.32
C PRO A 231 19.18 7.25 -19.37
N LEU A 232 18.78 8.40 -19.90
CA LEU A 232 18.10 9.47 -19.17
C LEU A 232 18.93 10.15 -18.06
N PHE A 233 20.24 9.90 -17.97
CA PHE A 233 21.12 10.47 -16.95
C PHE A 233 21.16 12.01 -16.94
N ASN A 234 20.78 12.66 -18.03
CA ASN A 234 20.65 14.11 -18.15
C ASN A 234 19.36 14.67 -17.56
N MET A 235 18.41 13.82 -17.15
CA MET A 235 17.14 14.20 -16.52
C MET A 235 17.24 14.09 -14.99
N ASN A 236 16.45 14.87 -14.26
CA ASN A 236 16.30 14.67 -12.82
C ASN A 236 15.63 13.30 -12.54
N ALA A 237 15.80 12.81 -11.31
CA ALA A 237 15.30 11.48 -10.91
C ALA A 237 13.80 11.30 -11.15
N MET A 238 12.96 12.28 -10.83
CA MET A 238 11.51 12.16 -10.99
C MET A 238 11.09 12.12 -12.46
N SER A 239 11.67 12.97 -13.30
CA SER A 239 11.42 12.97 -14.74
C SER A 239 11.91 11.67 -15.39
N ALA A 240 13.05 11.11 -14.94
CA ALA A 240 13.54 9.82 -15.41
C ALA A 240 12.60 8.67 -15.01
N LEU A 241 12.11 8.63 -13.76
CA LEU A 241 11.14 7.63 -13.32
C LEU A 241 9.85 7.66 -14.15
N TYR A 242 9.33 8.86 -14.43
CA TYR A 242 8.17 9.03 -15.30
C TYR A 242 8.43 8.48 -16.72
N HIS A 243 9.58 8.83 -17.29
CA HIS A 243 9.95 8.39 -18.64
C HIS A 243 10.08 6.86 -18.72
N ILE A 244 10.70 6.22 -17.73
CA ILE A 244 10.82 4.76 -17.66
C ILE A 244 9.44 4.10 -17.60
N ALA A 245 8.51 4.65 -16.81
CA ALA A 245 7.16 4.10 -16.67
C ALA A 245 6.35 4.24 -17.97
N GLN A 246 6.39 5.40 -18.64
CA GLN A 246 5.46 5.73 -19.72
C GLN A 246 5.98 5.43 -21.13
N ASN A 247 7.28 5.61 -21.40
CA ASN A 247 7.83 5.53 -22.75
C ASN A 247 8.43 4.16 -23.05
N ASP A 248 8.78 3.93 -24.31
CA ASP A 248 9.41 2.67 -24.74
C ASP A 248 10.74 2.43 -24.03
N SER A 249 11.10 1.15 -23.92
CA SER A 249 12.35 0.72 -23.32
C SER A 249 13.55 1.25 -24.11
N PRO A 250 14.63 1.68 -23.43
CA PRO A 250 15.83 2.14 -24.12
C PRO A 250 16.55 0.99 -24.82
N THR A 251 17.35 1.31 -25.83
CA THR A 251 18.19 0.37 -26.58
C THR A 251 19.60 0.96 -26.76
N LEU A 252 20.57 0.10 -27.14
CA LEU A 252 21.94 0.54 -27.47
C LEU A 252 21.92 1.46 -28.69
N GLN A 253 22.47 2.68 -28.54
CA GLN A 253 22.41 3.73 -29.57
C GLN A 253 23.35 3.47 -30.76
N SER A 254 24.57 2.98 -30.48
CA SER A 254 25.56 2.70 -31.53
C SER A 254 25.20 1.44 -32.29
N ASN A 255 25.40 1.41 -33.62
CA ASN A 255 25.22 0.24 -34.48
C ASN A 255 26.43 -0.71 -34.53
N GLU A 256 27.50 -0.42 -33.78
CA GLU A 256 28.75 -1.22 -33.81
C GLU A 256 28.70 -2.53 -32.99
N TRP A 257 27.77 -2.62 -32.04
CA TRP A 257 27.57 -3.80 -31.20
C TRP A 257 26.96 -4.98 -31.96
N SER A 258 27.41 -6.19 -31.63
CA SER A 258 26.93 -7.42 -32.28
C SER A 258 25.45 -7.70 -31.98
N ASP A 259 24.79 -8.41 -32.90
CA ASP A 259 23.37 -8.80 -32.74
C ASP A 259 23.11 -9.60 -31.45
N PRO A 260 23.98 -10.54 -31.03
CA PRO A 260 23.82 -11.20 -29.73
C PRO A 260 23.82 -10.21 -28.55
N PHE A 261 24.66 -9.17 -28.57
CA PHE A 261 24.69 -8.20 -27.48
C PHE A 261 23.44 -7.32 -27.47
N ARG A 262 23.00 -6.82 -28.62
CA ARG A 262 21.74 -6.06 -28.75
C ARG A 262 20.55 -6.87 -28.27
N SER A 263 20.43 -8.09 -28.79
CA SER A 263 19.35 -9.00 -28.43
C SER A 263 19.34 -9.25 -26.92
N PHE A 264 20.50 -9.46 -26.29
CA PHE A 264 20.58 -9.62 -24.83
C PHE A 264 20.04 -8.40 -24.07
N VAL A 265 20.40 -7.19 -24.49
CA VAL A 265 19.90 -5.95 -23.87
C VAL A 265 18.39 -5.80 -24.08
N ASP A 266 17.89 -6.04 -25.29
CA ASP A 266 16.46 -5.95 -25.61
C ASP A 266 15.63 -6.95 -24.79
N TYR A 267 16.11 -8.19 -24.65
CA TYR A 267 15.49 -9.20 -23.79
C TYR A 267 15.46 -8.75 -22.32
N CYS A 268 16.56 -8.20 -21.79
CA CYS A 268 16.60 -7.67 -20.43
C CYS A 268 15.60 -6.53 -20.20
N LEU A 269 15.36 -5.72 -21.23
CA LEU A 269 14.57 -4.48 -21.16
C LEU A 269 13.14 -4.63 -21.69
N LEU A 270 12.62 -5.86 -21.76
CA LEU A 270 11.19 -6.08 -21.96
C LEU A 270 10.40 -5.48 -20.78
N LYS A 271 9.55 -4.49 -21.06
CA LYS A 271 8.80 -3.73 -20.03
C LYS A 271 7.84 -4.61 -19.23
N ILE A 272 7.19 -5.56 -19.89
CA ILE A 272 6.25 -6.49 -19.25
C ILE A 272 7.05 -7.60 -18.54
N PRO A 273 6.96 -7.75 -17.20
CA PRO A 273 7.77 -8.71 -16.46
C PRO A 273 7.55 -10.17 -16.87
N GLN A 274 6.35 -10.51 -17.35
CA GLN A 274 6.02 -11.86 -17.81
C GLN A 274 6.86 -12.24 -19.05
N ASP A 275 7.08 -11.29 -19.96
CA ASP A 275 7.83 -11.49 -21.19
C ASP A 275 9.35 -11.41 -20.96
N ARG A 276 9.78 -10.67 -19.92
CA ARG A 276 11.19 -10.56 -19.55
C ARG A 276 11.73 -11.92 -19.08
N PRO A 277 12.85 -12.43 -19.61
CA PRO A 277 13.41 -13.71 -19.19
C PRO A 277 13.95 -13.64 -17.76
N SER A 278 13.96 -14.79 -17.09
CA SER A 278 14.60 -14.99 -15.79
C SER A 278 16.13 -14.98 -15.89
N SER A 279 16.81 -14.83 -14.75
CA SER A 279 18.27 -14.94 -14.67
C SER A 279 18.78 -16.28 -15.20
N GLY A 280 18.09 -17.38 -14.88
CA GLY A 280 18.43 -18.72 -15.37
C GLY A 280 18.26 -18.89 -16.88
N GLU A 281 17.26 -18.24 -17.49
CA GLU A 281 17.07 -18.26 -18.94
C GLU A 281 18.17 -17.48 -19.66
N LEU A 282 18.52 -16.29 -19.16
CA LEU A 282 19.56 -15.45 -19.75
C LEU A 282 20.97 -16.05 -19.64
N LEU A 283 21.23 -16.92 -18.65
CA LEU A 283 22.50 -17.68 -18.59
C LEU A 283 22.71 -18.56 -19.82
N ARG A 284 21.63 -18.90 -20.54
CA ARG A 284 21.68 -19.69 -21.78
C ARG A 284 21.80 -18.83 -23.04
N HIS A 285 21.79 -17.51 -22.93
CA HIS A 285 21.83 -16.60 -24.07
C HIS A 285 23.22 -16.56 -24.74
N ASP A 286 23.26 -16.45 -26.06
CA ASP A 286 24.49 -16.53 -26.86
C ASP A 286 25.53 -15.48 -26.47
N PHE A 287 25.09 -14.26 -26.15
CA PHE A 287 25.96 -13.17 -25.68
C PHE A 287 26.88 -13.58 -24.51
N VAL A 288 26.36 -14.29 -23.51
CA VAL A 288 27.14 -14.68 -22.33
C VAL A 288 27.82 -16.04 -22.49
N ARG A 289 27.33 -16.89 -23.40
CA ARG A 289 27.88 -18.21 -23.72
C ARG A 289 29.00 -18.20 -24.77
N ARG A 290 29.13 -17.13 -25.55
CA ARG A 290 30.15 -17.02 -26.58
C ARG A 290 31.54 -17.28 -25.98
N GLU A 291 32.31 -18.13 -26.66
CA GLU A 291 33.67 -18.46 -26.22
C GLU A 291 34.53 -17.19 -26.17
N ARG A 292 35.32 -17.07 -25.09
CA ARG A 292 36.19 -15.93 -24.83
C ARG A 292 37.41 -16.38 -24.05
N SER A 293 38.49 -15.60 -24.16
CA SER A 293 39.71 -15.87 -23.39
C SER A 293 39.40 -15.90 -21.89
N PRO A 294 39.86 -16.92 -21.13
CA PRO A 294 39.72 -16.94 -19.67
C PRO A 294 40.52 -15.82 -19.00
N ARG A 295 41.47 -15.21 -19.72
CA ARG A 295 42.28 -14.08 -19.23
C ARG A 295 41.64 -12.72 -19.46
N ILE A 296 40.47 -12.63 -20.10
CA ILE A 296 39.91 -11.34 -20.53
C ILE A 296 39.77 -10.31 -19.40
N LEU A 297 39.29 -10.73 -18.21
CA LEU A 297 39.15 -9.84 -17.06
C LEU A 297 40.49 -9.56 -16.38
N ILE A 298 41.42 -10.52 -16.40
CA ILE A 298 42.79 -10.34 -15.87
C ILE A 298 43.54 -9.30 -16.72
N ASP A 299 43.43 -9.41 -18.05
CA ASP A 299 44.06 -8.50 -19.00
C ASP A 299 43.43 -7.09 -18.90
N LEU A 300 42.11 -7.00 -18.73
CA LEU A 300 41.41 -5.75 -18.43
C LEU A 300 41.90 -5.12 -17.13
N ILE A 301 42.04 -5.90 -16.06
CA ILE A 301 42.57 -5.42 -14.78
C ILE A 301 44.00 -4.90 -14.95
N GLN A 302 44.87 -5.64 -15.62
CA GLN A 302 46.24 -5.23 -15.85
C GLN A 302 46.31 -3.92 -16.64
N ARG A 303 45.56 -3.83 -17.75
CA ARG A 303 45.45 -2.60 -18.55
C ARG A 303 44.92 -1.42 -17.73
N THR A 304 44.04 -1.68 -16.78
CA THR A 304 43.49 -0.65 -15.88
C THR A 304 44.54 -0.17 -14.90
N LYS A 305 45.30 -1.08 -14.28
CA LYS A 305 46.42 -0.72 -13.40
C LYS A 305 47.46 0.11 -14.16
N ASP A 306 47.84 -0.30 -15.36
CA ASP A 306 48.79 0.41 -16.20
C ASP A 306 48.27 1.82 -16.54
N ALA A 307 47.00 1.93 -16.96
CA ALA A 307 46.38 3.22 -17.23
C ALA A 307 46.36 4.13 -15.98
N VAL A 308 46.11 3.59 -14.79
CA VAL A 308 46.14 4.36 -13.53
C VAL A 308 47.53 4.92 -13.26
N ARG A 309 48.61 4.18 -13.53
CA ARG A 309 50.00 4.66 -13.34
C ARG A 309 50.34 5.85 -14.24
N GLU A 310 49.73 5.92 -15.41
CA GLU A 310 49.91 6.99 -16.39
C GLU A 310 48.96 8.20 -16.20
N LEU A 311 48.08 8.17 -15.18
CA LEU A 311 47.14 9.26 -14.93
C LEU A 311 47.82 10.52 -14.40
N ASP A 312 47.20 11.68 -14.67
CA ASP A 312 47.62 12.95 -14.05
C ASP A 312 47.50 12.89 -12.51
N ASN A 313 48.26 13.73 -11.80
CA ASN A 313 48.31 13.72 -10.33
C ASN A 313 46.93 13.85 -9.65
N LEU A 314 45.91 14.42 -10.31
CA LEU A 314 44.55 14.49 -9.75
C LEU A 314 43.80 13.18 -9.93
N GLN A 315 43.74 12.65 -11.15
CA GLN A 315 43.03 11.43 -11.45
C GLN A 315 43.70 10.24 -10.76
N TYR A 316 45.02 10.25 -10.66
CA TYR A 316 45.79 9.31 -9.86
C TYR A 316 45.36 9.32 -8.38
N ARG A 317 45.18 10.49 -7.75
CA ARG A 317 44.71 10.55 -6.36
C ARG A 317 43.33 9.93 -6.13
N LYS A 318 42.43 10.01 -7.12
CA LYS A 318 41.11 9.37 -7.06
C LYS A 318 41.19 7.87 -7.30
N MET A 319 42.05 7.44 -8.24
CA MET A 319 42.11 6.06 -8.72
C MET A 319 43.23 5.21 -8.11
N LYS A 320 44.09 5.78 -7.26
CA LYS A 320 45.17 5.06 -6.57
C LYS A 320 44.69 3.86 -5.76
N LYS A 321 43.39 3.81 -5.39
CA LYS A 321 42.75 2.66 -4.76
C LYS A 321 42.94 1.35 -5.56
N ILE A 322 43.04 1.43 -6.89
CA ILE A 322 43.29 0.29 -7.79
C ILE A 322 44.71 -0.31 -7.58
N LEU A 323 45.63 0.42 -6.96
CA LEU A 323 47.04 0.01 -6.78
C LEU A 323 47.40 -0.36 -5.33
N TYR A 324 46.45 -0.41 -4.40
CA TYR A 324 46.74 -0.59 -2.97
C TYR A 324 47.35 -1.94 -2.59
N GLN A 325 47.05 -3.02 -3.31
CA GLN A 325 47.62 -4.35 -3.03
C GLN A 325 49.11 -4.48 -3.43
N GLU A 326 49.63 -3.66 -4.34
CA GLU A 326 50.98 -3.85 -4.91
C GLU A 326 52.11 -3.31 -4.03
N LYS A 327 51.81 -2.49 -3.01
CA LYS A 327 52.82 -1.81 -2.18
C LYS A 327 53.77 -2.73 -1.37
N HIS A 328 53.60 -4.05 -1.40
CA HIS A 328 54.43 -4.97 -0.59
C HIS A 328 55.03 -6.19 -1.31
N ASN A 329 54.88 -6.33 -2.64
CA ASN A 329 55.45 -7.48 -3.38
C ASN A 329 56.83 -7.21 -4.03
N GLY A 330 57.49 -6.08 -3.72
CA GLY A 330 58.86 -5.80 -4.16
C GLY A 330 59.89 -6.15 -3.08
N PRO A 331 61.07 -6.71 -3.43
CA PRO A 331 62.17 -6.81 -2.46
C PRO A 331 62.62 -5.40 -2.07
N MET A 332 62.93 -5.19 -0.79
CA MET A 332 63.49 -3.93 -0.27
C MET A 332 64.57 -3.38 -1.22
N GLY A 333 64.26 -2.23 -1.81
CA GLY A 333 65.17 -1.41 -2.61
C GLY A 333 64.75 0.04 -2.39
N GLU A 334 65.68 0.79 -1.82
CA GLU A 334 65.54 2.16 -1.32
C GLU A 334 64.89 3.13 -2.31
N SER A 335 63.94 3.94 -1.82
CA SER A 335 63.64 5.32 -2.25
C SER A 335 62.59 5.88 -1.29
N GLN A 336 63.03 6.33 -0.11
CA GLN A 336 62.24 7.25 0.72
C GLN A 336 62.30 8.62 0.07
N GLU A 337 61.16 9.16 -0.38
CA GLU A 337 61.00 10.60 -0.54
C GLU A 337 60.34 11.13 0.74
N GLU A 338 61.10 11.94 1.45
CA GLU A 338 60.84 12.54 2.75
C GLU A 338 59.71 13.59 2.66
N GLU A 339 58.70 13.49 3.52
CA GLU A 339 57.90 14.66 3.90
C GLU A 339 58.65 15.42 5.01
N GLU A 340 59.14 16.62 4.67
CA GLU A 340 59.80 17.54 5.60
C GLU A 340 58.87 17.91 6.78
N VAL A 341 59.22 17.46 7.98
CA VAL A 341 58.74 18.03 9.24
C VAL A 341 59.85 18.90 9.82
N GLY A 342 59.77 20.21 9.56
CA GLY A 342 60.64 21.20 10.18
C GLY A 342 60.31 21.35 11.67
N GLY A 343 61.24 20.92 12.53
CA GLY A 343 61.16 21.11 13.97
C GLY A 343 62.51 21.50 14.57
N THR A 344 62.65 22.76 14.99
CA THR A 344 63.68 23.19 15.95
C THR A 344 63.03 23.85 17.17
N GLY A 345 62.96 23.07 18.26
CA GLY A 345 63.26 23.46 19.64
C GLY A 345 62.37 24.48 20.39
N ARG A 346 61.59 24.00 21.37
CA ARG A 346 61.93 24.08 22.82
C ARG A 346 60.79 23.50 23.69
N ARG A 347 61.19 22.79 24.74
CA ARG A 347 60.36 22.29 25.85
C ARG A 347 59.80 23.45 26.69
N GLU A 348 58.52 23.37 27.05
CA GLU A 348 58.02 23.59 28.41
C GLU A 348 56.56 23.10 28.50
N GLY A 349 56.21 22.42 29.59
CA GLY A 349 54.89 21.82 29.78
C GLY A 349 53.90 22.76 30.47
N CYS A 350 52.61 22.61 30.17
CA CYS A 350 51.53 22.84 31.13
C CYS A 350 50.21 22.20 30.65
N LYS A 351 49.37 21.86 31.63
CA LYS A 351 48.07 21.18 31.52
C LYS A 351 46.96 22.07 30.93
N MET A 352 45.88 21.38 30.54
CA MET A 352 44.45 21.70 30.62
C MET A 352 43.64 22.00 29.34
N ASN A 353 42.55 21.22 29.26
CA ASN A 353 41.18 21.51 28.82
C ASN A 353 40.84 21.65 27.33
N SER A 354 40.26 20.56 26.82
CA SER A 354 38.92 20.49 26.18
C SER A 354 38.28 21.82 25.79
N LEU A 355 38.06 22.00 24.49
CA LEU A 355 36.83 22.54 23.90
C LEU A 355 36.74 22.06 22.45
N GLY A 356 35.59 21.48 22.09
CA GLY A 356 35.35 20.85 20.80
C GLY A 356 35.29 21.83 19.63
N SER A 357 35.69 21.34 18.46
CA SER A 357 35.35 21.95 17.19
C SER A 357 34.82 20.86 16.25
N ASN A 358 33.50 20.83 16.14
CA ASN A 358 32.78 20.09 15.12
C ASN A 358 32.91 20.85 13.81
N HIS A 359 33.77 20.39 12.90
CA HIS A 359 33.64 20.70 11.48
C HIS A 359 34.18 19.53 10.66
N SER A 360 33.27 18.67 10.22
CA SER A 360 33.53 17.75 9.13
C SER A 360 32.30 17.70 8.24
N ILE A 361 32.56 18.02 6.98
CA ILE A 361 31.67 18.30 5.88
C ILE A 361 31.08 16.97 5.37
N PRO A 362 29.76 16.87 5.13
CA PRO A 362 29.12 15.63 4.71
C PRO A 362 29.22 15.45 3.19
N SER A 363 29.62 14.24 2.75
CA SER A 363 29.50 13.79 1.37
C SER A 363 28.65 12.51 1.28
N THR A 364 27.39 12.64 0.87
CA THR A 364 26.37 11.60 0.60
C THR A 364 26.54 10.89 -0.76
N SER A 365 26.72 9.58 -0.74
CA SER A 365 25.89 8.72 -1.61
C SER A 365 24.75 8.19 -0.73
N VAL A 366 23.69 7.61 -1.29
CA VAL A 366 22.41 7.49 -0.54
C VAL A 366 21.78 6.12 -0.67
N SER A 367 21.15 5.73 0.43
CA SER A 367 20.25 4.60 0.56
C SER A 367 19.11 4.99 1.47
N THR A 368 18.03 4.26 1.21
CA THR A 368 16.64 4.50 1.56
C THR A 368 16.21 3.48 2.61
N GLY A 369 15.91 3.94 3.82
CA GLY A 369 15.27 3.14 4.87
C GLY A 369 13.76 3.37 4.89
N SER A 370 13.01 2.33 5.24
CA SER A 370 11.59 2.32 5.63
C SER A 370 11.51 2.20 7.15
N GLN A 371 10.47 2.68 7.83
CA GLN A 371 9.46 1.79 8.44
C GLN A 371 8.39 2.57 9.25
N SER A 372 7.26 1.89 9.45
CA SER A 372 6.06 2.23 10.22
C SER A 372 6.18 2.02 11.74
N SER A 373 5.44 2.86 12.50
CA SER A 373 4.81 2.72 13.85
C SER A 373 5.66 2.25 15.05
N SER A 374 5.62 2.89 16.24
CA SER A 374 4.41 3.08 17.07
C SER A 374 4.52 4.22 18.12
N VAL A 375 3.38 4.92 18.28
CA VAL A 375 2.74 5.63 19.43
C VAL A 375 3.56 6.20 20.61
N ASN A 376 3.51 7.52 20.84
CA ASN A 376 2.56 8.19 21.77
C ASN A 376 2.87 9.71 21.94
N SER A 377 1.79 10.49 21.89
CA SER A 377 1.48 11.75 22.61
C SER A 377 2.56 12.83 22.79
N MET A 378 2.30 14.05 22.27
CA MET A 378 2.00 15.25 23.08
C MET A 378 1.74 16.46 22.17
N GLN A 379 0.91 17.35 22.71
CA GLN A 379 0.23 18.51 22.18
C GLN A 379 1.16 19.74 21.99
N GLU A 380 0.69 20.71 21.18
CA GLU A 380 0.90 22.18 21.34
C GLU A 380 2.30 22.73 20.92
N VAL A 381 2.49 23.92 20.32
CA VAL A 381 1.74 25.18 20.23
C VAL A 381 2.19 25.94 18.96
N LEU A 382 1.30 26.77 18.42
CA LEU A 382 1.57 27.84 17.45
C LEU A 382 2.56 28.87 18.02
N ASP A 383 3.48 29.39 17.21
CA ASP A 383 3.80 30.81 17.29
C ASP A 383 4.30 31.37 15.95
N ASP A 384 3.79 32.56 15.67
CA ASP A 384 3.85 33.34 14.44
C ASP A 384 4.60 34.63 14.80
N SER A 385 5.74 34.94 14.17
CA SER A 385 6.10 36.35 13.96
C SER A 385 7.28 36.55 13.01
N CYS A 386 7.02 37.44 12.06
CA CYS A 386 7.88 38.08 11.08
C CYS A 386 9.02 38.92 11.70
N SER A 387 10.18 39.00 11.03
CA SER A 387 11.10 40.15 11.12
C SER A 387 12.11 40.20 9.96
N ASP A 388 11.84 41.13 9.05
CA ASP A 388 12.73 42.15 8.50
C ASP A 388 13.93 41.81 7.60
N MET A 389 13.82 42.29 6.35
CA MET A 389 14.90 42.46 5.38
C MET A 389 15.77 43.65 5.80
N THR A 390 17.10 43.48 5.84
CA THR A 390 18.00 44.62 5.77
C THR A 390 19.13 44.36 4.78
N MET A 391 19.20 45.25 3.80
CA MET A 391 20.24 45.37 2.76
C MET A 391 21.56 45.84 3.39
N MET A 392 22.67 45.17 3.09
CA MET A 392 24.03 45.70 3.34
C MET A 392 24.90 45.51 2.09
N HIS A 393 25.37 46.64 1.56
CA HIS A 393 26.35 46.77 0.48
C HIS A 393 27.75 46.27 0.94
N PRO A 394 28.66 45.89 0.02
CA PRO A 394 29.93 45.26 0.32
C PRO A 394 31.04 46.29 0.57
N GLN A 395 31.94 46.00 1.51
CA GLN A 395 33.22 46.67 1.62
C GLN A 395 34.36 45.67 1.39
N ASP A 396 35.21 46.07 0.45
CA ASP A 396 36.44 45.43 0.04
C ASP A 396 37.44 45.28 1.20
N TYR A 397 37.99 44.07 1.35
CA TYR A 397 39.34 43.92 1.88
C TYR A 397 40.10 42.91 1.02
N SER A 398 41.03 43.44 0.24
CA SER A 398 42.03 42.71 -0.53
C SER A 398 43.04 42.07 0.43
N SER A 399 43.20 40.75 0.35
CA SER A 399 44.46 40.10 0.73
C SER A 399 44.79 39.03 -0.32
N THR A 400 45.90 39.29 -0.98
CA THR A 400 46.61 38.45 -1.95
C THR A 400 47.05 37.14 -1.32
N LEU A 401 46.56 36.00 -1.83
CA LEU A 401 47.22 34.70 -1.70
C LEU A 401 47.02 33.88 -2.98
N ASP A 402 48.13 33.27 -3.38
CA ASP A 402 48.44 32.64 -4.65
C ASP A 402 47.54 31.43 -4.98
N SER A 403 47.06 31.34 -6.23
CA SER A 403 46.08 30.33 -6.64
C SER A 403 46.76 29.06 -7.16
N SER A 404 47.00 28.09 -6.27
CA SER A 404 47.48 26.75 -6.61
C SER A 404 46.37 25.90 -7.30
N PRO A 405 46.69 24.95 -8.22
CA PRO A 405 45.71 24.17 -9.00
C PRO A 405 44.72 23.31 -8.20
N HIS A 406 44.88 23.21 -6.88
CA HIS A 406 44.03 22.43 -5.98
C HIS A 406 42.63 23.04 -5.78
N THR A 407 42.49 24.37 -5.80
CA THR A 407 41.21 25.04 -5.46
C THR A 407 40.14 24.94 -6.56
N LYS A 408 40.53 24.76 -7.83
CA LYS A 408 39.62 24.60 -8.98
C LYS A 408 39.05 23.18 -9.14
N LYS A 409 39.70 22.19 -8.52
CA LYS A 409 39.34 20.76 -8.63
C LYS A 409 38.42 20.33 -7.48
N VAL A 410 38.57 20.95 -6.31
CA VAL A 410 37.69 20.79 -5.13
C VAL A 410 36.28 21.37 -5.40
N THR A 411 36.18 22.52 -6.08
CA THR A 411 34.87 23.15 -6.39
C THR A 411 34.01 22.34 -7.37
N LYS A 412 34.62 21.61 -8.31
CA LYS A 412 33.89 20.76 -9.26
C LYS A 412 33.37 19.47 -8.60
N GLN A 413 34.16 18.88 -7.69
CA GLN A 413 33.77 17.70 -6.91
C GLN A 413 32.67 18.02 -5.89
N ILE A 414 32.71 19.19 -5.26
CA ILE A 414 31.64 19.66 -4.37
C ILE A 414 30.32 19.85 -5.15
N HIS A 415 30.36 20.38 -6.39
CA HIS A 415 29.15 20.58 -7.20
C HIS A 415 28.46 19.28 -7.63
N GLU A 416 29.22 18.29 -8.11
CA GLU A 416 28.65 16.99 -8.53
C GLU A 416 28.11 16.21 -7.32
N HIS A 417 28.76 16.35 -6.17
CA HIS A 417 28.38 15.74 -4.90
C HIS A 417 27.16 16.42 -4.24
N GLU A 418 27.09 17.75 -4.26
CA GLU A 418 25.92 18.54 -3.82
C GLU A 418 24.67 18.20 -4.65
N GLN A 419 24.79 18.12 -5.98
CA GLN A 419 23.67 17.77 -6.86
C GLN A 419 23.10 16.36 -6.58
N GLU A 420 23.96 15.37 -6.31
CA GLU A 420 23.53 14.02 -5.97
C GLU A 420 22.96 13.92 -4.54
N SER A 421 23.45 14.74 -3.61
CA SER A 421 22.93 14.87 -2.24
C SER A 421 21.53 15.48 -2.22
N GLU A 422 21.36 16.60 -2.91
CA GLU A 422 20.14 17.42 -2.89
C GLU A 422 18.98 16.74 -3.65
N LEU A 423 19.27 16.09 -4.79
CA LEU A 423 18.29 15.28 -5.53
C LEU A 423 17.70 14.17 -4.65
N ARG A 424 18.52 13.63 -3.74
CA ARG A 424 18.11 12.54 -2.88
C ARG A 424 17.49 12.98 -1.57
N GLU A 425 17.79 14.18 -1.11
CA GLU A 425 17.05 14.84 -0.03
C GLU A 425 15.62 15.19 -0.47
N GLN A 426 15.44 15.70 -1.70
CA GLN A 426 14.11 15.90 -2.31
C GLN A 426 13.34 14.56 -2.43
N MET A 427 13.99 13.50 -2.90
CA MET A 427 13.37 12.16 -2.94
C MET A 427 13.07 11.59 -1.55
N SER A 428 13.89 11.89 -0.53
CA SER A 428 13.64 11.49 0.86
C SER A 428 12.41 12.21 1.43
N GLY A 429 12.27 13.52 1.16
CA GLY A 429 11.09 14.31 1.51
C GLY A 429 9.82 13.79 0.82
N TYR A 430 9.89 13.54 -0.49
CA TYR A 430 8.79 12.98 -1.26
C TYR A 430 8.39 11.58 -0.77
N LYS A 431 9.37 10.69 -0.53
CA LYS A 431 9.12 9.36 0.06
C LYS A 431 8.48 9.45 1.44
N ARG A 432 8.90 10.40 2.29
CA ARG A 432 8.29 10.63 3.61
C ARG A 432 6.84 11.06 3.48
N MET A 433 6.55 12.03 2.62
CA MET A 433 5.20 12.50 2.35
C MET A 433 4.31 11.35 1.84
N ARG A 434 4.77 10.55 0.88
CA ARG A 434 4.01 9.41 0.34
C ARG A 434 3.74 8.33 1.39
N ARG A 435 4.71 8.01 2.26
CA ARG A 435 4.47 7.11 3.39
C ARG A 435 3.45 7.67 4.37
N GLN A 436 3.47 8.98 4.62
CA GLN A 436 2.49 9.63 5.47
C GLN A 436 1.09 9.56 4.84
N HIS A 437 0.98 9.76 3.52
CA HIS A 437 -0.29 9.61 2.79
C HIS A 437 -0.83 8.17 2.90
N GLN A 438 0.00 7.17 2.65
CA GLN A 438 -0.37 5.77 2.78
C GLN A 438 -0.79 5.42 4.21
N LYS A 439 -0.07 5.93 5.22
CA LYS A 439 -0.42 5.75 6.63
C LYS A 439 -1.79 6.37 6.97
N GLN A 440 -2.09 7.56 6.43
CA GLN A 440 -3.39 8.21 6.64
C GLN A 440 -4.53 7.41 6.00
N LEU A 441 -4.33 6.87 4.80
CA LEU A 441 -5.30 6.01 4.12
C LEU A 441 -5.57 4.74 4.91
N ILE A 442 -4.54 3.99 5.30
CA ILE A 442 -4.68 2.76 6.11
C ILE A 442 -5.36 3.06 7.45
N ALA A 443 -4.99 4.16 8.12
CA ALA A 443 -5.62 4.55 9.38
C ALA A 443 -7.11 4.86 9.19
N LEU A 444 -7.48 5.54 8.10
CA LEU A 444 -8.88 5.80 7.78
C LEU A 444 -9.61 4.49 7.46
N GLU A 445 -9.07 3.63 6.60
CA GLU A 445 -9.68 2.34 6.23
C GLU A 445 -9.95 1.45 7.45
N ASN A 446 -9.00 1.36 8.38
CA ASN A 446 -9.18 0.63 9.63
C ASN A 446 -10.30 1.23 10.50
N LYS A 447 -10.40 2.57 10.54
CA LYS A 447 -11.47 3.27 11.26
C LYS A 447 -12.83 3.01 10.63
N LEU A 448 -12.94 3.07 9.30
CA LEU A 448 -14.17 2.79 8.57
C LEU A 448 -14.59 1.32 8.74
N LYS A 449 -13.64 0.39 8.77
CA LYS A 449 -13.90 -1.02 9.07
C LYS A 449 -14.47 -1.22 10.47
N ALA A 450 -13.85 -0.60 11.48
CA ALA A 450 -14.34 -0.67 12.86
C ALA A 450 -15.76 -0.08 13.00
N GLU A 451 -16.03 1.05 12.34
CA GLU A 451 -17.37 1.67 12.29
C GLU A 451 -18.40 0.73 11.63
N MET A 452 -18.02 0.02 10.57
CA MET A 452 -18.90 -0.95 9.91
C MET A 452 -19.20 -2.17 10.81
N ASP A 453 -18.20 -2.66 11.55
CA ASP A 453 -18.37 -3.77 12.49
C ASP A 453 -19.26 -3.38 13.67
N GLU A 454 -19.11 -2.16 14.19
CA GLU A 454 -19.99 -1.60 15.23
C GLU A 454 -21.44 -1.46 14.73
N HIS A 455 -21.62 -0.97 13.49
CA HIS A 455 -22.95 -0.87 12.87
C HIS A 455 -23.61 -2.24 12.73
N ARG A 456 -22.90 -3.25 12.22
CA ARG A 456 -23.40 -4.63 12.12
C ARG A 456 -23.82 -5.20 13.47
N LEU A 457 -23.01 -4.99 14.51
CA LEU A 457 -23.34 -5.45 15.87
C LEU A 457 -24.62 -4.79 16.40
N LYS A 458 -24.79 -3.48 16.13
CA LYS A 458 -26.01 -2.76 16.48
C LYS A 458 -27.25 -3.33 15.78
N LEU A 459 -27.16 -3.57 14.46
CA LEU A 459 -28.26 -4.16 13.69
C LEU A 459 -28.62 -5.56 14.20
N GLN A 460 -27.62 -6.40 14.47
CA GLN A 460 -27.84 -7.74 15.02
C GLN A 460 -28.59 -7.69 16.36
N LYS A 461 -28.20 -6.78 17.26
CA LYS A 461 -28.87 -6.60 18.55
C LYS A 461 -30.33 -6.17 18.40
N GLU A 462 -30.65 -5.33 17.41
CA GLU A 462 -32.03 -4.95 17.10
C GLU A 462 -32.87 -6.14 16.62
N VAL A 463 -32.32 -7.00 15.75
CA VAL A 463 -32.99 -8.22 15.28
C VAL A 463 -33.27 -9.18 16.43
N GLU A 464 -32.27 -9.44 17.28
CA GLU A 464 -32.42 -10.30 18.46
C GLU A 464 -33.49 -9.78 19.42
N THR A 465 -33.50 -8.46 19.66
CA THR A 465 -34.50 -7.82 20.51
C THR A 465 -35.91 -7.97 19.93
N GLN A 466 -36.07 -7.78 18.62
CA GLN A 466 -37.36 -7.95 17.96
C GLN A 466 -37.85 -9.40 17.98
N ALA A 467 -36.96 -10.36 17.74
CA ALA A 467 -37.29 -11.79 17.80
C ALA A 467 -37.77 -12.20 19.21
N ASN A 468 -37.08 -11.74 20.25
CA ASN A 468 -37.48 -11.98 21.64
C ASN A 468 -38.85 -11.36 21.97
N ASN A 469 -39.10 -10.13 21.52
CA ASN A 469 -40.40 -9.47 21.71
C ASN A 469 -41.52 -10.23 20.98
N ALA A 470 -41.27 -10.71 19.76
CA ALA A 470 -42.23 -11.48 18.99
C ALA A 470 -42.58 -12.81 19.68
N TYR A 471 -41.57 -13.50 20.21
CA TYR A 471 -41.76 -14.74 20.97
C TYR A 471 -42.62 -14.53 22.22
N ILE A 472 -42.31 -13.52 23.02
CA ILE A 472 -43.07 -13.18 24.24
C ILE A 472 -44.54 -12.87 23.92
N GLU A 473 -44.80 -12.13 22.84
CA GLU A 473 -46.16 -11.77 22.44
C GLU A 473 -46.98 -12.98 21.95
N LEU A 474 -46.36 -13.92 21.21
CA LEU A 474 -47.04 -15.16 20.80
C LEU A 474 -47.31 -16.07 22.00
N GLU A 475 -46.39 -16.16 22.94
CA GLU A 475 -46.59 -16.96 24.15
C GLU A 475 -47.73 -16.41 25.02
N LYS A 476 -47.82 -15.08 25.17
CA LYS A 476 -48.95 -14.42 25.85
C LYS A 476 -50.28 -14.70 25.15
N LEU A 477 -50.30 -14.65 23.81
CA LEU A 477 -51.51 -14.94 23.03
C LEU A 477 -51.97 -16.39 23.24
N ALA A 478 -51.05 -17.36 23.13
CA ALA A 478 -51.34 -18.77 23.36
C ALA A 478 -51.89 -19.03 24.78
N LYS A 479 -51.31 -18.39 25.80
CA LYS A 479 -51.82 -18.47 27.19
C LYS A 479 -53.24 -17.90 27.30
N ARG A 480 -53.54 -16.77 26.65
CA ARG A 480 -54.90 -16.21 26.63
C ARG A 480 -55.90 -17.16 25.96
N HIS A 481 -55.54 -17.76 24.83
CA HIS A 481 -56.37 -18.74 24.13
C HIS A 481 -56.66 -19.99 24.98
N ALA A 482 -55.64 -20.50 25.69
CA ALA A 482 -55.81 -21.64 26.59
C ALA A 482 -56.79 -21.33 27.72
N VAL A 483 -56.64 -20.18 28.38
CA VAL A 483 -57.54 -19.74 29.47
C VAL A 483 -58.98 -19.54 28.98
N GLN A 484 -59.15 -18.92 27.81
CA GLN A 484 -60.48 -18.71 27.23
C GLN A 484 -61.15 -20.04 26.88
N SER A 485 -60.42 -20.98 26.30
CA SER A 485 -60.94 -22.31 25.95
C SER A 485 -61.35 -23.12 27.19
N GLU A 486 -60.56 -23.05 28.27
CA GLU A 486 -60.90 -23.70 29.54
C GLU A 486 -62.16 -23.09 30.17
N LYS A 487 -62.30 -21.76 30.10
CA LYS A 487 -63.47 -21.05 30.61
C LYS A 487 -64.74 -21.47 29.85
N GLU A 488 -64.71 -21.47 28.52
CA GLU A 488 -65.86 -21.88 27.70
C GLU A 488 -66.25 -23.34 27.93
N MET A 489 -65.27 -24.24 28.09
CA MET A 489 -65.52 -25.64 28.43
C MET A 489 -66.26 -25.78 29.78
N LYS A 490 -65.83 -25.05 30.81
CA LYS A 490 -66.49 -25.06 32.13
C LYS A 490 -67.90 -24.50 32.07
N THR A 491 -68.12 -23.42 31.32
CA THR A 491 -69.45 -22.83 31.10
C THR A 491 -70.37 -23.83 30.40
N ALA A 492 -69.91 -24.44 29.31
CA ALA A 492 -70.69 -25.43 28.56
C ALA A 492 -71.11 -26.64 29.42
N LEU A 493 -70.22 -27.17 30.26
CA LEU A 493 -70.54 -28.25 31.20
C LEU A 493 -71.59 -27.83 32.25
N THR A 494 -71.54 -26.57 32.68
CA THR A 494 -72.50 -26.03 33.66
C THR A 494 -73.88 -25.86 33.02
N ASP A 495 -73.92 -25.33 31.80
CA ASP A 495 -75.15 -25.13 31.05
C ASP A 495 -75.78 -26.46 30.62
N GLU A 496 -74.96 -27.47 30.28
CA GLU A 496 -75.44 -28.84 30.02
C GLU A 496 -76.20 -29.41 31.23
N LYS A 497 -75.63 -29.27 32.43
CA LYS A 497 -76.28 -29.72 33.67
C LYS A 497 -77.60 -29.00 33.95
N LYS A 498 -77.63 -27.68 33.77
CA LYS A 498 -78.86 -26.87 33.94
C LYS A 498 -79.94 -27.29 32.95
N PHE A 499 -79.56 -27.47 31.67
CA PHE A 499 -80.47 -27.90 30.61
C PHE A 499 -81.06 -29.28 30.89
N GLN A 500 -80.24 -30.25 31.30
CA GLN A 500 -80.69 -31.58 31.72
C GLN A 500 -81.65 -31.52 32.91
N GLN A 501 -81.34 -30.70 33.93
CA GLN A 501 -82.22 -30.51 35.08
C GLN A 501 -83.57 -29.90 34.69
N GLN A 502 -83.59 -28.93 33.77
CA GLN A 502 -84.81 -28.29 33.29
C GLN A 502 -85.72 -29.29 32.56
N ILE A 503 -85.16 -30.13 31.68
CA ILE A 503 -85.93 -31.18 31.01
C ILE A 503 -86.49 -32.18 32.02
N MET A 504 -85.67 -32.66 32.96
CA MET A 504 -86.14 -33.60 33.99
C MET A 504 -87.23 -33.00 34.88
N ALA A 505 -87.12 -31.71 35.25
CA ALA A 505 -88.13 -31.02 36.02
C ALA A 505 -89.47 -30.91 35.25
N GLN A 506 -89.41 -30.58 33.95
CA GLN A 506 -90.58 -30.52 33.08
C GLN A 506 -91.23 -31.90 32.91
N GLN A 507 -90.45 -32.94 32.64
CA GLN A 507 -90.92 -34.32 32.52
C GLN A 507 -91.58 -34.83 33.81
N LYS A 508 -91.00 -34.51 34.97
CA LYS A 508 -91.60 -34.82 36.28
C LYS A 508 -92.95 -34.13 36.48
N LYS A 509 -93.07 -32.86 36.07
CA LYS A 509 -94.32 -32.09 36.15
C LYS A 509 -95.39 -32.68 35.24
N GLU A 510 -95.03 -33.05 34.01
CA GLU A 510 -95.91 -33.71 33.05
C GLU A 510 -96.36 -35.08 33.56
N LEU A 511 -95.44 -35.90 34.06
CA LEU A 511 -95.75 -37.21 34.63
C LEU A 511 -96.70 -37.10 35.83
N THR A 512 -96.46 -36.13 36.72
CA THR A 512 -97.34 -35.87 37.87
C THR A 512 -98.76 -35.48 37.40
N THR A 513 -98.85 -34.58 36.42
CA THR A 513 -100.13 -34.14 35.84
C THR A 513 -100.85 -35.29 35.14
N PHE A 514 -100.12 -36.13 34.41
CA PHE A 514 -100.63 -37.33 33.74
C PHE A 514 -101.20 -38.33 34.74
N LEU A 515 -100.45 -38.67 35.79
CA LEU A 515 -100.89 -39.59 36.84
C LEU A 515 -102.14 -39.07 37.58
N ASP A 516 -102.22 -37.76 37.83
CA ASP A 516 -103.40 -37.16 38.46
C ASP A 516 -104.63 -37.18 37.54
N ASN A 517 -104.46 -36.96 36.24
CA ASN A 517 -105.53 -37.12 35.26
C ASN A 517 -105.97 -38.58 35.13
N GLN A 518 -105.03 -39.53 35.12
CA GLN A 518 -105.31 -40.96 35.07
C GLN A 518 -106.11 -41.42 36.31
N LYS A 519 -105.77 -40.92 37.51
CA LYS A 519 -106.55 -41.15 38.74
C LYS A 519 -107.97 -40.59 38.65
N LYS A 520 -108.16 -39.40 38.05
CA LYS A 520 -109.49 -38.81 37.83
C LYS A 520 -110.32 -39.63 36.85
N GLN A 521 -109.73 -40.04 35.71
CA GLN A 521 -110.38 -40.89 34.71
C GLN A 521 -110.73 -42.27 35.28
N TYR A 522 -109.84 -42.87 36.07
CA TYR A 522 -110.12 -44.11 36.79
C TYR A 522 -111.33 -43.99 37.71
N LYS A 523 -111.47 -42.88 38.46
CA LYS A 523 -112.64 -42.64 39.31
C LYS A 523 -113.93 -42.54 38.48
N LEU A 524 -113.93 -41.74 37.41
CA LEU A 524 -115.07 -41.57 36.50
C LEU A 524 -115.49 -42.87 35.81
N CYS A 525 -114.54 -43.63 35.28
CA CYS A 525 -114.79 -44.90 34.59
C CYS A 525 -115.29 -45.97 35.57
N LYS A 526 -114.69 -46.04 36.77
CA LYS A 526 -115.15 -46.91 37.87
C LYS A 526 -116.58 -46.58 38.32
N GLU A 527 -117.00 -45.31 38.30
CA GLU A 527 -118.39 -44.92 38.60
C GLU A 527 -119.35 -45.28 37.46
N LYS A 528 -119.02 -45.01 36.20
CA LYS A 528 -119.82 -45.43 35.04
C LYS A 528 -120.04 -46.95 34.97
N ILE A 529 -119.01 -47.74 35.23
CA ILE A 529 -119.12 -49.21 35.22
C ILE A 529 -119.98 -49.70 36.40
N LYS A 530 -119.92 -49.04 37.56
CA LYS A 530 -120.85 -49.32 38.66
C LYS A 530 -122.30 -49.00 38.29
N GLU A 531 -122.53 -47.93 37.53
CA GLU A 531 -123.86 -47.54 37.02
C GLU A 531 -124.37 -48.53 35.97
N GLU A 532 -123.58 -48.84 34.92
CA GLU A 532 -123.94 -49.82 33.87
C GLU A 532 -124.24 -51.22 34.45
N MET A 533 -123.54 -51.64 35.51
CA MET A 533 -123.77 -52.92 36.17
C MET A 533 -124.96 -52.94 37.14
N ASN A 534 -125.45 -51.77 37.57
CA ASN A 534 -126.70 -51.62 38.33
C ASN A 534 -127.94 -51.72 37.44
N GLU A 535 -127.81 -51.44 36.13
CA GLU A 535 -128.90 -51.55 35.13
C GLU A 535 -129.09 -52.98 34.57
N ASP A 536 -128.08 -53.87 34.64
CA ASP A 536 -128.21 -55.27 34.20
C ASP A 536 -128.79 -56.17 35.31
N HIS A 537 -130.09 -56.49 35.25
CA HIS A 537 -130.78 -57.34 36.24
C HIS A 537 -130.68 -58.87 35.97
N SER A 538 -129.97 -59.30 34.93
CA SER A 538 -129.99 -60.70 34.46
C SER A 538 -128.75 -61.55 34.80
N THR A 539 -127.64 -60.93 35.23
CA THR A 539 -126.34 -61.60 35.43
C THR A 539 -126.03 -62.00 36.90
N PRO A 540 -125.52 -63.22 37.19
CA PRO A 540 -125.21 -63.71 38.54
C PRO A 540 -124.10 -62.95 39.30
N LYS A 541 -124.22 -62.80 40.63
CA LYS A 541 -123.26 -62.05 41.49
C LYS A 541 -121.79 -62.47 41.37
N LYS A 542 -121.50 -63.77 41.15
CA LYS A 542 -120.12 -64.30 41.07
C LYS A 542 -119.42 -63.90 39.76
N GLU A 543 -120.14 -63.94 38.64
CA GLU A 543 -119.65 -63.46 37.34
C GLU A 543 -119.51 -61.93 37.29
N LYS A 544 -120.41 -61.19 37.97
CA LYS A 544 -120.28 -59.73 38.09
C LYS A 544 -118.99 -59.32 38.80
N GLN A 545 -118.61 -60.01 39.87
CA GLN A 545 -117.36 -59.74 40.62
C GLN A 545 -116.10 -60.09 39.81
N GLU A 546 -116.12 -61.19 39.06
CA GLU A 546 -115.01 -61.62 38.20
C GLU A 546 -114.82 -60.69 36.99
N ARG A 547 -115.92 -60.26 36.36
CA ARG A 547 -115.89 -59.21 35.32
C ARG A 547 -115.34 -57.88 35.86
N LEU A 548 -115.73 -57.48 37.08
CA LEU A 548 -115.21 -56.28 37.73
C LEU A 548 -113.70 -56.37 38.03
N SER A 549 -113.23 -57.55 38.47
CA SER A 549 -111.81 -57.82 38.72
C SER A 549 -111.01 -57.78 37.41
N LYS A 550 -111.49 -58.47 36.38
CA LYS A 550 -110.86 -58.50 35.05
C LYS A 550 -110.85 -57.14 34.37
N HIS A 551 -111.92 -56.36 34.50
CA HIS A 551 -111.98 -54.99 33.97
C HIS A 551 -111.05 -54.04 34.73
N LYS A 552 -110.93 -54.20 36.06
CA LYS A 552 -109.96 -53.47 36.87
C LYS A 552 -108.52 -53.81 36.49
N GLU A 553 -108.20 -55.09 36.28
CA GLU A 553 -106.88 -55.54 35.80
C GLU A 553 -106.57 -55.01 34.40
N ASN A 554 -107.52 -55.08 33.45
CA ASN A 554 -107.37 -54.52 32.11
C ASN A 554 -107.18 -52.99 32.14
N MET A 555 -107.92 -52.27 32.98
CA MET A 555 -107.73 -50.83 33.18
C MET A 555 -106.33 -50.53 33.75
N GLN A 556 -105.88 -51.28 34.76
CA GLN A 556 -104.57 -51.10 35.36
C GLN A 556 -103.44 -51.44 34.38
N HIS A 557 -103.62 -52.46 33.55
CA HIS A 557 -102.69 -52.82 32.48
C HIS A 557 -102.60 -51.71 31.42
N SER A 558 -103.74 -51.23 30.92
CA SER A 558 -103.80 -50.11 29.97
C SER A 558 -103.19 -48.83 30.54
N GLN A 559 -103.42 -48.55 31.83
CA GLN A 559 -102.82 -47.41 32.53
C GLN A 559 -101.30 -47.54 32.67
N ALA A 560 -100.79 -48.74 32.96
CA ALA A 560 -99.37 -49.02 33.03
C ALA A 560 -98.71 -48.97 31.64
N GLU A 561 -99.40 -49.41 30.59
CA GLU A 561 -98.95 -49.29 29.20
C GLU A 561 -98.87 -47.84 28.75
N GLU A 562 -99.87 -47.00 29.07
CA GLU A 562 -99.85 -45.57 28.76
C GLU A 562 -98.78 -44.81 29.55
N GLU A 563 -98.56 -45.15 30.83
CA GLU A 563 -97.47 -44.59 31.64
C GLU A 563 -96.09 -45.01 31.08
N ALA A 564 -95.90 -46.28 30.74
CA ALA A 564 -94.68 -46.78 30.12
C ALA A 564 -94.43 -46.12 28.75
N HIS A 565 -95.49 -45.89 27.97
CA HIS A 565 -95.40 -45.18 26.70
C HIS A 565 -95.00 -43.70 26.88
N LEU A 566 -95.58 -42.99 27.86
CA LEU A 566 -95.19 -41.62 28.20
C LEU A 566 -93.72 -41.56 28.66
N LEU A 567 -93.29 -42.46 29.53
CA LEU A 567 -91.89 -42.54 29.99
C LEU A 567 -90.92 -42.85 28.85
N ALA A 568 -91.30 -43.74 27.92
CA ALA A 568 -90.51 -44.02 26.72
C ALA A 568 -90.41 -42.78 25.81
N GLN A 569 -91.50 -42.05 25.60
CA GLN A 569 -91.50 -40.79 24.85
C GLN A 569 -90.65 -39.71 25.52
N GLN A 570 -90.75 -39.56 26.84
CA GLN A 570 -89.92 -38.64 27.62
C GLN A 570 -88.44 -38.99 27.52
N ARG A 571 -88.08 -40.28 27.57
CA ARG A 571 -86.68 -40.72 27.39
C ARG A 571 -86.13 -40.35 26.01
N VAL A 572 -86.89 -40.65 24.94
CA VAL A 572 -86.49 -40.27 23.57
C VAL A 572 -86.37 -38.75 23.42
N PHE A 573 -87.29 -37.99 24.02
CA PHE A 573 -87.23 -36.53 24.04
C PHE A 573 -85.99 -36.01 24.77
N TYR A 574 -85.67 -36.56 25.94
CA TYR A 574 -84.49 -36.19 26.73
C TYR A 574 -83.20 -36.47 25.94
N ASP A 575 -83.05 -37.69 25.42
CA ASP A 575 -81.83 -38.09 24.71
C ASP A 575 -81.63 -37.27 23.42
N ARG A 576 -82.73 -36.99 22.69
CA ARG A 576 -82.70 -36.15 21.48
C ARG A 576 -82.28 -34.71 21.80
N ASN A 577 -82.86 -34.10 22.83
CA ASN A 577 -82.54 -32.72 23.21
C ASN A 577 -81.12 -32.61 23.78
N CYS A 578 -80.67 -33.58 24.57
CA CYS A 578 -79.29 -33.62 25.06
C CYS A 578 -78.28 -33.74 23.91
N ARG A 579 -78.57 -34.57 22.90
CA ARG A 579 -77.72 -34.69 21.71
C ARG A 579 -77.73 -33.40 20.87
N ALA A 580 -78.88 -32.75 20.70
CA ALA A 580 -78.99 -31.45 20.03
C ALA A 580 -78.20 -30.35 20.76
N PHE A 581 -78.26 -30.31 22.09
CA PHE A 581 -77.47 -29.39 22.91
C PHE A 581 -75.96 -29.63 22.74
N LYS A 582 -75.52 -30.89 22.78
CA LYS A 582 -74.11 -31.26 22.53
C LYS A 582 -73.63 -30.83 21.14
N ARG A 583 -74.46 -30.97 20.11
CA ARG A 583 -74.18 -30.45 18.76
C ARG A 583 -73.99 -28.93 18.77
N LYS A 584 -74.88 -28.19 19.46
CA LYS A 584 -74.79 -26.71 19.58
C LYS A 584 -73.51 -26.25 20.30
N VAL A 585 -73.12 -26.94 21.37
CA VAL A 585 -71.85 -26.68 22.08
C VAL A 585 -70.64 -26.97 21.19
N MET A 586 -70.67 -28.06 20.40
CA MET A 586 -69.61 -28.38 19.44
C MET A 586 -69.42 -27.27 18.41
N ILE A 587 -70.50 -26.77 17.81
CA ILE A 587 -70.43 -25.66 16.83
C ILE A 587 -69.87 -24.40 17.48
N LYS A 588 -70.33 -24.03 18.69
CA LYS A 588 -69.77 -22.88 19.42
C LYS A 588 -68.26 -23.03 19.69
N ARG A 589 -67.79 -24.25 20.00
CA ARG A 589 -66.35 -24.53 20.14
C ARG A 589 -65.62 -24.34 18.82
N HIS A 590 -66.18 -24.81 17.71
CA HIS A 590 -65.63 -24.63 16.37
C HIS A 590 -65.49 -23.15 16.00
N ASP A 591 -66.51 -22.33 16.30
CA ASP A 591 -66.47 -20.88 16.07
C ASP A 591 -65.35 -20.20 16.87
N LEU A 592 -65.19 -20.57 18.16
CA LEU A 592 -64.12 -20.05 19.02
C LEU A 592 -62.73 -20.43 18.48
N GLU A 593 -62.54 -21.69 18.07
CA GLU A 593 -61.28 -22.14 17.47
C GLU A 593 -60.95 -21.38 16.17
N GLN A 594 -61.96 -21.08 15.35
CA GLN A 594 -61.77 -20.27 14.13
C GLN A 594 -61.34 -18.84 14.47
N GLU A 595 -61.93 -18.22 15.51
CA GLU A 595 -61.55 -16.89 15.96
C GLU A 595 -60.11 -16.85 16.49
N GLN A 596 -59.74 -17.82 17.32
CA GLN A 596 -58.38 -17.96 17.87
C GLN A 596 -57.33 -18.14 16.76
N ILE A 597 -57.58 -19.01 15.77
CA ILE A 597 -56.67 -19.19 14.63
C ILE A 597 -56.56 -17.91 13.80
N ARG A 598 -57.65 -17.15 13.62
CA ARG A 598 -57.60 -15.84 12.93
C ARG A 598 -56.76 -14.83 13.71
N GLU A 599 -56.92 -14.73 15.04
CA GLU A 599 -56.11 -13.84 15.88
C GLU A 599 -54.62 -14.19 15.82
N GLU A 600 -54.28 -15.49 15.95
CA GLU A 600 -52.90 -16.00 15.83
C GLU A 600 -52.29 -15.69 14.46
N LEU A 601 -53.00 -15.98 13.37
CA LEU A 601 -52.52 -15.72 12.01
C LEU A 601 -52.34 -14.22 11.74
N ASN A 602 -53.23 -13.37 12.27
CA ASN A 602 -53.09 -11.92 12.15
C ASN A 602 -51.92 -11.37 12.98
N LYS A 603 -51.68 -11.91 14.19
CA LYS A 603 -50.52 -11.55 15.01
C LYS A 603 -49.21 -11.98 14.34
N LYS A 604 -49.16 -13.19 13.77
CA LYS A 604 -47.99 -13.67 13.00
C LYS A 604 -47.72 -12.79 11.78
N LYS A 605 -48.78 -12.36 11.07
CA LYS A 605 -48.67 -11.43 9.94
C LYS A 605 -48.05 -10.09 10.35
N THR A 606 -48.59 -9.46 11.39
CA THR A 606 -48.07 -8.16 11.87
C THR A 606 -46.63 -8.24 12.36
N GLN A 607 -46.24 -9.35 13.00
CA GLN A 607 -44.84 -9.59 13.38
C GLN A 607 -43.91 -9.69 12.17
N LYS A 608 -44.33 -10.42 11.12
CA LYS A 608 -43.57 -10.53 9.87
C LYS A 608 -43.45 -9.22 9.12
N GLU A 609 -44.53 -8.44 9.03
CA GLU A 609 -44.50 -7.09 8.44
C GLU A 609 -43.52 -6.16 9.18
N MET A 610 -43.46 -6.27 10.52
CA MET A 610 -42.54 -5.48 11.34
C MET A 610 -41.07 -5.90 11.17
N GLU A 611 -40.81 -7.20 10.97
CA GLU A 611 -39.50 -7.74 10.60
C GLU A 611 -39.05 -7.24 9.22
N HIS A 612 -39.92 -7.31 8.21
CA HIS A 612 -39.63 -6.80 6.86
C HIS A 612 -39.33 -5.30 6.86
N ALA A 613 -40.15 -4.50 7.57
CA ALA A 613 -39.90 -3.07 7.72
C ALA A 613 -38.57 -2.77 8.44
N MET A 614 -38.18 -3.60 9.42
CA MET A 614 -36.88 -3.49 10.08
C MET A 614 -35.73 -3.77 9.10
N LEU A 615 -35.82 -4.85 8.32
CA LEU A 615 -34.79 -5.22 7.35
C LEU A 615 -34.58 -4.14 6.28
N ILE A 616 -35.65 -3.49 5.80
CA ILE A 616 -35.56 -2.36 4.87
C ILE A 616 -34.81 -1.18 5.51
N ARG A 617 -35.15 -0.81 6.76
CA ARG A 617 -34.42 0.25 7.47
C ARG A 617 -32.95 -0.09 7.72
N HIS A 618 -32.66 -1.38 7.97
CA HIS A 618 -31.29 -1.87 8.14
C HIS A 618 -30.49 -1.74 6.84
N ASP A 619 -31.10 -2.09 5.70
CA ASP A 619 -30.50 -1.89 4.37
C ASP A 619 -30.23 -0.41 4.07
N GLU A 620 -31.21 0.47 4.31
CA GLU A 620 -31.08 1.92 4.13
C GLU A 620 -29.98 2.51 5.01
N SER A 621 -29.96 2.15 6.31
CA SER A 621 -28.91 2.61 7.22
C SER A 621 -27.52 2.12 6.82
N THR A 622 -27.42 0.88 6.32
CA THR A 622 -26.15 0.31 5.81
C THR A 622 -25.71 1.03 4.54
N GLN A 623 -26.63 1.30 3.62
CA GLN A 623 -26.36 2.04 2.39
C GLN A 623 -25.84 3.45 2.70
N GLU A 624 -26.50 4.19 3.60
CA GLU A 624 -26.07 5.53 4.00
C GLU A 624 -24.66 5.53 4.60
N LEU A 625 -24.34 4.52 5.42
CA LEU A 625 -23.01 4.35 5.98
C LEU A 625 -21.99 4.05 4.88
N GLU A 626 -22.21 3.06 4.01
CA GLU A 626 -21.31 2.72 2.92
C GLU A 626 -21.04 3.93 1.99
N GLN A 627 -22.08 4.70 1.66
CA GLN A 627 -21.95 5.93 0.86
C GLN A 627 -21.13 7.02 1.58
N ARG A 628 -21.33 7.19 2.88
CA ARG A 628 -20.56 8.15 3.69
C ARG A 628 -19.09 7.74 3.74
N GLN A 629 -18.82 6.47 4.01
CA GLN A 629 -17.46 5.93 4.09
C GLN A 629 -16.72 6.08 2.76
N LEU A 630 -17.37 5.76 1.64
CA LEU A 630 -16.80 5.96 0.30
C LEU A 630 -16.47 7.44 0.06
N LYS A 631 -17.40 8.36 0.34
CA LYS A 631 -17.16 9.81 0.19
C LYS A 631 -16.00 10.30 1.06
N THR A 632 -15.89 9.84 2.30
CA THR A 632 -14.79 10.21 3.20
C THR A 632 -13.45 9.71 2.67
N LEU A 633 -13.38 8.47 2.17
CA LEU A 633 -12.17 7.89 1.58
C LEU A 633 -11.75 8.65 0.31
N GLN A 634 -12.70 8.90 -0.60
CA GLN A 634 -12.47 9.65 -1.83
C GLN A 634 -11.99 11.09 -1.55
N LYS A 635 -12.58 11.75 -0.55
CA LYS A 635 -12.15 13.09 -0.11
C LYS A 635 -10.70 13.06 0.37
N LEU A 636 -10.34 12.12 1.25
CA LEU A 636 -8.96 12.00 1.74
C LEU A 636 -7.99 11.73 0.58
N ARG A 637 -8.29 10.80 -0.34
CA ARG A 637 -7.46 10.54 -1.52
C ARG A 637 -7.23 11.80 -2.35
N MET A 638 -8.27 12.59 -2.59
CA MET A 638 -8.18 13.83 -3.36
C MET A 638 -7.35 14.91 -2.65
N ASP A 639 -7.51 15.05 -1.32
CA ASP A 639 -6.72 16.00 -0.53
C ASP A 639 -5.24 15.60 -0.49
N LEU A 640 -4.93 14.30 -0.41
CA LEU A 640 -3.56 13.78 -0.47
C LEU A 640 -2.93 14.00 -1.85
N ILE A 641 -3.67 13.77 -2.94
CA ILE A 641 -3.20 14.05 -4.31
C ILE A 641 -2.94 15.55 -4.49
N ARG A 642 -3.82 16.42 -3.98
CA ARG A 642 -3.61 17.87 -4.02
C ARG A 642 -2.33 18.27 -3.29
N LEU A 643 -2.09 17.73 -2.10
CA LEU A 643 -0.88 17.99 -1.33
C LEU A 643 0.38 17.48 -2.06
N GLN A 644 0.30 16.30 -2.66
CA GLN A 644 1.38 15.75 -3.48
C GLN A 644 1.70 16.66 -4.68
N HIS A 645 0.69 17.07 -5.44
CA HIS A 645 0.88 17.94 -6.60
C HIS A 645 1.51 19.28 -6.21
N GLN A 646 1.10 19.83 -5.07
CA GLN A 646 1.69 21.06 -4.53
C GLN A 646 3.18 20.88 -4.20
N THR A 647 3.55 19.79 -3.50
CA THR A 647 4.95 19.49 -3.18
C THR A 647 5.80 19.24 -4.43
N GLU A 648 5.25 18.54 -5.43
CA GLU A 648 5.95 18.32 -6.70
C GLU A 648 6.20 19.64 -7.45
N LEU A 649 5.22 20.55 -7.45
CA LEU A 649 5.35 21.86 -8.06
C LEU A 649 6.40 22.72 -7.34
N GLU A 650 6.38 22.75 -6.01
CA GLU A 650 7.38 23.45 -5.20
C GLU A 650 8.81 22.94 -5.47
N ASN A 651 8.97 21.62 -5.54
CA ASN A 651 10.26 21.00 -5.85
C ASN A 651 10.73 21.35 -7.28
N GLN A 652 9.83 21.37 -8.27
CA GLN A 652 10.16 21.74 -9.65
C GLN A 652 10.55 23.22 -9.75
N ILE A 653 9.87 24.11 -9.03
CA ILE A 653 10.23 25.54 -8.98
C ILE A 653 11.61 25.71 -8.35
N GLU A 654 11.89 25.02 -7.25
CA GLU A 654 13.21 25.06 -6.61
C GLU A 654 14.32 24.57 -7.54
N TYR A 655 14.07 23.47 -8.26
CA TYR A 655 14.98 22.92 -9.27
C TYR A 655 15.22 23.92 -10.41
N ASN A 656 14.17 24.52 -10.96
CA ASN A 656 14.29 25.54 -12.01
C ASN A 656 15.18 26.71 -11.54
N ASN A 657 14.90 27.24 -10.35
CA ASN A 657 15.67 28.31 -9.74
C ASN A 657 17.14 27.92 -9.51
N ARG A 658 17.42 26.65 -9.19
CA ARG A 658 18.80 26.15 -9.03
C ARG A 658 19.53 26.11 -10.37
N ARG A 659 18.90 25.55 -11.41
CA ARG A 659 19.49 25.46 -12.75
C ARG A 659 19.81 26.84 -13.33
N GLU A 660 18.94 27.81 -13.12
CA GLU A 660 19.20 29.20 -13.52
C GLU A 660 20.40 29.80 -12.76
N ARG A 661 20.51 29.56 -11.44
CA ARG A 661 21.66 30.01 -10.64
C ARG A 661 22.97 29.36 -11.07
N GLU A 662 22.96 28.07 -11.41
CA GLU A 662 24.14 27.37 -11.93
C GLU A 662 24.62 27.97 -13.25
N LEU A 663 23.69 28.23 -14.18
CA LEU A 663 24.02 28.85 -15.46
C LEU A 663 24.58 30.27 -15.26
N HIS A 664 23.95 31.06 -14.38
CA HIS A 664 24.44 32.39 -14.07
C HIS A 664 25.86 32.36 -13.48
N ARG A 665 26.15 31.43 -12.56
CA ARG A 665 27.50 31.22 -12.02
C ARG A 665 28.50 30.87 -13.11
N LYS A 666 28.13 30.00 -14.06
CA LYS A 666 28.96 29.63 -15.22
C LYS A 666 29.31 30.86 -16.05
N HIS A 667 28.31 31.68 -16.39
CA HIS A 667 28.50 32.90 -17.19
C HIS A 667 29.41 33.93 -16.49
N VAL A 668 29.23 34.14 -15.19
CA VAL A 668 30.13 34.99 -14.38
C VAL A 668 31.57 34.46 -14.38
N LEU A 669 31.75 33.14 -14.32
CA LEU A 669 33.07 32.52 -14.32
C LEU A 669 33.78 32.67 -15.68
N GLU A 670 33.04 32.58 -16.78
CA GLU A 670 33.53 32.81 -18.14
C GLU A 670 33.95 34.27 -18.35
N LEU A 671 33.13 35.23 -17.91
CA LEU A 671 33.47 36.65 -17.91
C LEU A 671 34.75 36.94 -17.12
N ARG A 672 34.96 36.26 -15.98
CA ARG A 672 36.22 36.36 -15.20
C ARG A 672 37.43 35.75 -15.90
N GLN A 673 37.25 34.73 -16.74
CA GLN A 673 38.35 34.08 -17.47
C GLN A 673 38.68 34.78 -18.80
N GLN A 674 37.72 35.51 -19.37
CA GLN A 674 37.84 36.23 -20.63
C GLN A 674 39.13 37.09 -20.73
N PRO A 675 39.53 37.89 -19.72
CA PRO A 675 40.74 38.72 -19.81
C PRO A 675 42.03 37.89 -19.91
N LYS A 676 42.07 36.67 -19.37
CA LYS A 676 43.26 35.80 -19.43
C LYS A 676 43.42 35.21 -20.83
N ASN A 677 42.32 34.80 -21.44
CA ASN A 677 42.32 34.26 -22.81
C ASN A 677 42.64 35.37 -23.82
N LEU A 678 42.07 36.56 -23.63
CA LEU A 678 42.36 37.74 -24.46
C LEU A 678 43.82 38.19 -24.35
N LYS A 679 44.41 38.17 -23.15
CA LYS A 679 45.85 38.46 -22.95
C LYS A 679 46.78 37.48 -23.67
N ALA A 680 46.42 36.19 -23.73
CA ALA A 680 47.21 35.20 -24.44
C ALA A 680 47.16 35.45 -25.97
N LEU A 681 45.99 35.81 -26.49
CA LEU A 681 45.79 36.12 -27.89
C LEU A 681 46.46 37.45 -28.27
N GLU A 682 46.36 38.47 -27.42
CA GLU A 682 47.09 39.74 -27.54
C GLU A 682 48.61 39.51 -27.58
N LEU A 683 49.16 38.61 -26.74
CA LEU A 683 50.57 38.26 -26.75
C LEU A 683 51.01 37.61 -28.07
N GLN A 684 50.16 36.78 -28.67
CA GLN A 684 50.41 36.17 -29.96
C GLN A 684 50.44 37.22 -31.08
N ILE A 685 49.51 38.18 -31.08
CA ILE A 685 49.50 39.29 -32.05
C ILE A 685 50.72 40.19 -31.82
N LYS A 686 51.11 40.46 -30.57
CA LYS A 686 52.37 41.18 -30.22
C LYS A 686 53.58 40.51 -30.84
N LYS A 687 53.67 39.18 -30.74
CA LYS A 687 54.77 38.40 -31.33
C LYS A 687 54.79 38.54 -32.86
N GLN A 688 53.63 38.39 -33.52
CA GLN A 688 53.52 38.57 -34.97
C GLN A 688 53.91 39.98 -35.42
N PHE A 689 53.49 41.02 -34.68
CA PHE A 689 53.87 42.40 -34.93
C PHE A 689 55.38 42.62 -34.78
N GLN A 690 55.99 42.08 -33.71
CA GLN A 690 57.44 42.15 -33.49
C GLN A 690 58.23 41.47 -34.62
N ASP A 691 57.78 40.29 -35.07
CA ASP A 691 58.44 39.58 -36.15
C ASP A 691 58.28 40.30 -37.49
N THR A 692 57.12 40.91 -37.75
CA THR A 692 56.89 41.76 -38.93
C THR A 692 57.77 43.01 -38.90
N CYS A 693 57.89 43.68 -37.74
CA CYS A 693 58.81 44.81 -37.53
C CYS A 693 60.27 44.42 -37.78
N LYS A 694 60.71 43.24 -37.31
CA LYS A 694 62.06 42.73 -37.55
C LYS A 694 62.31 42.48 -39.03
N VAL A 695 61.35 41.90 -39.75
CA VAL A 695 61.44 41.68 -41.21
C VAL A 695 61.52 43.00 -41.95
N GLN A 696 60.63 43.97 -41.66
CA GLN A 696 60.65 45.31 -42.23
C GLN A 696 61.98 46.04 -41.96
N THR A 697 62.54 45.88 -40.75
CA THR A 697 63.84 46.47 -40.39
C THR A 697 65.00 45.83 -41.17
N LYS A 698 64.98 44.51 -41.39
CA LYS A 698 65.98 43.81 -42.22
C LYS A 698 65.86 44.25 -43.69
N GLN A 699 64.66 44.31 -44.23
CA GLN A 699 64.40 44.79 -45.59
C GLN A 699 64.85 46.24 -45.75
N TYR A 700 64.59 47.10 -44.77
CA TYR A 700 65.08 48.47 -44.76
C TYR A 700 66.61 48.56 -44.75
N LYS A 701 67.31 47.74 -43.94
CA LYS A 701 68.77 47.68 -43.95
C LYS A 701 69.32 47.26 -45.31
N ALA A 702 68.71 46.27 -45.96
CA ALA A 702 69.08 45.83 -47.30
C ALA A 702 68.81 46.92 -48.36
N LEU A 703 67.63 47.55 -48.32
CA LEU A 703 67.25 48.63 -49.21
C LEU A 703 68.17 49.85 -49.04
N ARG A 704 68.50 50.20 -47.80
CA ARG A 704 69.45 51.25 -47.46
C ARG A 704 70.85 50.93 -48.02
N HIS A 705 71.32 49.69 -47.85
CA HIS A 705 72.62 49.28 -48.38
C HIS A 705 72.66 49.43 -49.91
N HIS A 706 71.65 48.89 -50.59
CA HIS A 706 71.53 48.96 -52.04
C HIS A 706 71.43 50.40 -52.56
N GLN A 707 70.62 51.27 -51.93
CA GLN A 707 70.54 52.68 -52.32
C GLN A 707 71.87 53.42 -52.09
N MET A 708 72.63 53.07 -51.05
CA MET A 708 73.95 53.67 -50.81
C MET A 708 75.01 53.24 -51.84
N GLU A 709 74.87 52.06 -52.44
CA GLU A 709 75.73 51.57 -53.54
C GLU A 709 75.42 52.24 -54.89
N VAL A 710 74.13 52.52 -55.15
CA VAL A 710 73.67 53.02 -56.47
C VAL A 710 73.66 54.56 -56.54
N THR A 711 73.64 55.25 -55.40
CA THR A 711 73.51 56.73 -55.34
C THR A 711 74.86 57.43 -55.18
N PRO A 712 75.11 58.58 -55.85
CA PRO A 712 76.33 59.39 -55.66
C PRO A 712 76.49 59.94 -54.22
N LYS A 713 77.74 60.03 -53.73
CA LYS A 713 78.07 60.45 -52.35
C LYS A 713 77.53 61.83 -51.94
N ALA A 714 77.34 62.74 -52.90
CA ALA A 714 76.79 64.08 -52.64
C ALA A 714 75.32 64.06 -52.18
N GLU A 715 74.57 63.02 -52.53
CA GLU A 715 73.12 62.91 -52.28
C GLU A 715 72.78 61.96 -51.12
N HIS A 716 73.78 61.22 -50.61
CA HIS A 716 73.62 60.24 -49.54
C HIS A 716 72.89 60.79 -48.30
N LYS A 717 73.16 62.04 -47.90
CA LYS A 717 72.51 62.65 -46.73
C LYS A 717 71.00 62.83 -46.91
N THR A 718 70.58 63.21 -48.12
CA THR A 718 69.17 63.48 -48.45
C THR A 718 68.40 62.17 -48.58
N VAL A 719 68.99 61.17 -49.27
CA VAL A 719 68.41 59.84 -49.44
C VAL A 719 68.29 59.09 -48.12
N LEU A 720 69.30 59.16 -47.24
CA LEU A 720 69.24 58.56 -45.91
C LEU A 720 68.15 59.18 -45.03
N LYS A 721 67.90 60.49 -45.15
CA LYS A 721 66.82 61.17 -44.43
C LYS A 721 65.45 60.71 -44.95
N ALA A 722 65.25 60.72 -46.27
CA ALA A 722 64.00 60.27 -46.90
C ALA A 722 63.68 58.80 -46.57
N LEU A 723 64.68 57.92 -46.64
CA LEU A 723 64.55 56.52 -46.23
C LEU A 723 64.15 56.38 -44.75
N LYS A 724 64.73 57.18 -43.86
CA LYS A 724 64.41 57.15 -42.43
C LYS A 724 62.99 57.63 -42.16
N ASP A 725 62.54 58.67 -42.85
CA ASP A 725 61.19 59.20 -42.74
C ASP A 725 60.17 58.18 -43.30
N GLU A 726 60.48 57.51 -44.41
CA GLU A 726 59.70 56.43 -45.01
C GLU A 726 59.60 55.20 -44.08
N GLN A 727 60.72 54.81 -43.45
CA GLN A 727 60.75 53.74 -42.45
C GLN A 727 59.85 54.06 -41.26
N THR A 728 59.93 55.30 -40.77
CA THR A 728 59.14 55.76 -39.61
C THR A 728 57.65 55.76 -39.96
N ARG A 729 57.28 56.23 -41.16
CA ARG A 729 55.90 56.21 -41.65
C ARG A 729 55.35 54.79 -41.79
N LYS A 730 56.11 53.87 -42.38
CA LYS A 730 55.68 52.47 -42.55
C LYS A 730 55.53 51.74 -41.20
N LEU A 731 56.41 52.01 -40.25
CA LEU A 731 56.27 51.47 -38.89
C LEU A 731 55.06 52.06 -38.15
N ALA A 732 54.74 53.35 -38.36
CA ALA A 732 53.55 53.97 -37.77
C ALA A 732 52.24 53.37 -38.33
N ILE A 733 52.14 53.18 -39.66
CA ILE A 733 50.99 52.52 -40.29
C ILE A 733 50.84 51.07 -39.79
N LEU A 734 51.95 50.34 -39.66
CA LEU A 734 51.93 48.98 -39.13
C LEU A 734 51.43 48.94 -37.68
N ALA A 735 51.82 49.94 -36.87
CA ALA A 735 51.38 50.06 -35.48
C ALA A 735 49.87 50.37 -35.38
N GLU A 736 49.36 51.26 -36.23
CA GLU A 736 47.92 51.58 -36.30
C GLU A 736 47.09 50.37 -36.74
N GLN A 737 47.54 49.62 -37.76
CA GLN A 737 46.90 48.36 -38.20
C GLN A 737 46.89 47.30 -37.10
N TYR A 738 47.96 47.23 -36.30
CA TYR A 738 48.05 46.32 -35.16
C TYR A 738 47.08 46.71 -34.03
N GLU A 739 46.99 48.00 -33.68
CA GLU A 739 46.03 48.48 -32.67
C GLU A 739 44.58 48.24 -33.12
N GLN A 740 44.28 48.54 -34.39
CA GLN A 740 42.96 48.29 -34.96
C GLN A 740 42.59 46.79 -34.92
N SER A 741 43.52 45.91 -35.32
CA SER A 741 43.31 44.46 -35.28
C SER A 741 43.03 43.93 -33.86
N ILE A 742 43.69 44.48 -32.84
CA ILE A 742 43.40 44.12 -31.45
C ILE A 742 42.01 44.58 -31.04
N ASN A 743 41.66 45.84 -31.31
CA ASN A 743 40.36 46.39 -30.92
C ASN A 743 39.20 45.64 -31.59
N GLU A 744 39.30 45.33 -32.89
CA GLU A 744 38.29 44.56 -33.63
C GLU A 744 38.14 43.13 -33.09
N MET A 745 39.26 42.46 -32.80
CA MET A 745 39.24 41.12 -32.19
C MET A 745 38.60 41.14 -30.80
N MET A 746 38.98 42.10 -29.94
CA MET A 746 38.44 42.24 -28.59
C MET A 746 36.91 42.47 -28.62
N ALA A 747 36.44 43.36 -29.50
CA ALA A 747 35.02 43.63 -29.67
C ALA A 747 34.25 42.41 -30.22
N SER A 748 34.80 41.73 -31.23
CA SER A 748 34.19 40.52 -31.81
C SER A 748 34.10 39.36 -30.82
N GLN A 749 35.09 39.23 -29.94
CA GLN A 749 35.13 38.15 -28.95
C GLN A 749 34.26 38.44 -27.72
N ALA A 750 34.04 39.72 -27.38
CA ALA A 750 33.04 40.13 -26.40
C ALA A 750 31.62 39.82 -26.89
N LEU A 751 31.27 40.27 -28.10
CA LEU A 751 29.96 40.02 -28.72
C LEU A 751 29.63 38.53 -28.83
N ARG A 752 30.58 37.70 -29.29
CA ARG A 752 30.38 36.25 -29.38
C ARG A 752 30.14 35.58 -28.04
N LEU A 753 30.75 36.09 -26.96
CA LEU A 753 30.53 35.56 -25.62
C LEU A 753 29.11 35.91 -25.16
N ASP A 754 28.68 37.16 -25.34
CA ASP A 754 27.34 37.62 -24.95
C ASP A 754 26.25 36.85 -25.72
N GLU A 755 26.39 36.71 -27.05
CA GLU A 755 25.46 35.93 -27.89
C GLU A 755 25.37 34.46 -27.45
N ALA A 756 26.51 33.83 -27.13
CA ALA A 756 26.53 32.45 -26.66
C ALA A 756 25.86 32.28 -25.29
N GLN A 757 26.11 33.21 -24.36
CA GLN A 757 25.49 33.19 -23.03
C GLN A 757 23.96 33.41 -23.11
N GLU A 758 23.51 34.31 -24.00
CA GLU A 758 22.09 34.52 -24.24
C GLU A 758 21.42 33.28 -24.84
N ALA A 759 22.05 32.64 -25.84
CA ALA A 759 21.55 31.41 -26.43
C ALA A 759 21.44 30.27 -25.40
N GLU A 760 22.43 30.12 -24.51
CA GLU A 760 22.38 29.14 -23.42
C GLU A 760 21.24 29.45 -22.43
N CYS A 761 21.02 30.73 -22.09
CA CYS A 761 19.90 31.13 -21.23
C CYS A 761 18.54 30.80 -21.85
N GLN A 762 18.37 31.08 -23.15
CA GLN A 762 17.14 30.78 -23.86
C GLN A 762 16.89 29.27 -23.95
N ALA A 763 17.93 28.49 -24.29
CA ALA A 763 17.83 27.03 -24.34
C ALA A 763 17.46 26.43 -22.98
N LEU A 764 18.09 26.91 -21.89
CA LEU A 764 17.76 26.45 -20.54
C LEU A 764 16.31 26.79 -20.17
N ARG A 765 15.85 28.03 -20.43
CA ARG A 765 14.46 28.43 -20.16
C ARG A 765 13.45 27.56 -20.91
N GLN A 766 13.70 27.27 -22.19
CA GLN A 766 12.85 26.38 -22.98
C GLN A 766 12.82 24.96 -22.39
N GLN A 767 13.98 24.44 -21.99
CA GLN A 767 14.06 23.12 -21.36
C GLN A 767 13.26 23.07 -20.04
N LEU A 768 13.47 24.04 -19.14
CA LEU A 768 12.77 24.09 -17.84
C LEU A 768 11.26 24.28 -18.02
N GLN A 769 10.84 25.03 -19.04
CA GLN A 769 9.43 25.19 -19.39
C GLN A 769 8.80 23.87 -19.86
N GLN A 770 9.48 23.13 -20.74
CA GLN A 770 9.03 21.81 -21.20
C GLN A 770 8.93 20.81 -20.03
N GLU A 771 9.90 20.82 -19.12
CA GLU A 771 9.87 19.98 -17.90
C GLU A 771 8.67 20.32 -17.00
N MET A 772 8.33 21.62 -16.86
CA MET A 772 7.16 22.06 -16.11
C MET A 772 5.83 21.65 -16.78
N GLU A 773 5.74 21.78 -18.10
CA GLU A 773 4.56 21.34 -18.87
C GLU A 773 4.33 19.83 -18.74
N LEU A 774 5.41 19.04 -18.76
CA LEU A 774 5.35 17.60 -18.54
C LEU A 774 4.81 17.26 -17.14
N LEU A 775 5.28 17.99 -16.11
CA LEU A 775 4.77 17.82 -14.74
C LEU A 775 3.28 18.17 -14.64
N ASN A 776 2.84 19.28 -15.23
CA ASN A 776 1.43 19.67 -15.24
C ASN A 776 0.55 18.62 -15.96
N ALA A 777 1.02 18.09 -17.10
CA ALA A 777 0.34 17.02 -17.81
C ALA A 777 0.23 15.74 -16.97
N TYR A 778 1.29 15.40 -16.24
CA TYR A 778 1.30 14.25 -15.31
C TYR A 778 0.28 14.41 -14.18
N GLN A 779 0.27 15.56 -13.50
CA GLN A 779 -0.68 15.86 -12.43
C GLN A 779 -2.13 15.84 -12.92
N SER A 780 -2.38 16.40 -14.11
CA SER A 780 -3.70 16.36 -14.75
C SER A 780 -4.15 14.91 -15.05
N LYS A 781 -3.24 14.07 -15.56
CA LYS A 781 -3.50 12.65 -15.84
C LYS A 781 -3.84 11.87 -14.56
N ILE A 782 -3.08 12.06 -13.47
CA ILE A 782 -3.37 11.41 -12.17
C ILE A 782 -4.74 11.82 -11.66
N LYS A 783 -5.06 13.12 -11.72
CA LYS A 783 -6.35 13.65 -11.29
C LYS A 783 -7.50 12.98 -12.06
N MET A 784 -7.44 12.97 -13.39
CA MET A 784 -8.45 12.31 -14.23
C MET A 784 -8.57 10.81 -13.95
N GLN A 785 -7.45 10.10 -13.78
CA GLN A 785 -7.46 8.67 -13.45
C GLN A 785 -8.13 8.40 -12.10
N THR A 786 -7.87 9.26 -11.11
CA THR A 786 -8.47 9.17 -9.77
C THR A 786 -9.96 9.47 -9.82
N GLU A 787 -10.38 10.50 -10.55
CA GLU A 787 -11.80 10.81 -10.77
C GLU A 787 -12.53 9.65 -11.46
N ALA A 788 -11.94 9.08 -12.52
CA ALA A 788 -12.47 7.89 -13.19
C ALA A 788 -12.49 6.64 -12.29
N GLN A 789 -11.57 6.54 -11.32
CA GLN A 789 -11.62 5.49 -10.30
C GLN A 789 -12.77 5.74 -9.31
N HIS A 790 -12.95 6.98 -8.84
CA HIS A 790 -14.05 7.35 -7.95
C HIS A 790 -15.42 7.05 -8.56
N GLU A 791 -15.61 7.36 -9.85
CA GLU A 791 -16.83 7.03 -10.58
C GLU A 791 -17.07 5.51 -10.66
N ARG A 792 -16.03 4.73 -10.97
CA ARG A 792 -16.11 3.26 -11.01
C ARG A 792 -16.44 2.66 -9.64
N GLU A 793 -15.84 3.18 -8.56
CA GLU A 793 -16.13 2.75 -7.19
C GLU A 793 -17.56 3.08 -6.79
N GLN A 794 -18.04 4.27 -7.15
CA GLN A 794 -19.42 4.67 -6.91
C GLN A 794 -20.42 3.78 -7.66
N GLN A 795 -20.20 3.53 -8.95
CA GLN A 795 -21.04 2.63 -9.75
C GLN A 795 -21.06 1.21 -9.18
N LYS A 796 -19.90 0.68 -8.75
CA LYS A 796 -19.81 -0.64 -8.11
C LYS A 796 -20.61 -0.68 -6.81
N LEU A 797 -20.54 0.37 -5.99
CA LEU A 797 -21.32 0.45 -4.76
C LEU A 797 -22.81 0.53 -5.06
N GLU A 798 -23.23 1.35 -6.02
CA GLU A 798 -24.63 1.46 -6.46
C GLU A 798 -25.16 0.12 -6.99
N GLN A 799 -24.39 -0.59 -7.81
CA GLN A 799 -24.75 -1.94 -8.27
C GLN A 799 -24.86 -2.94 -7.12
N LYS A 800 -23.91 -2.93 -6.18
CA LYS A 800 -23.93 -3.81 -5.00
C LYS A 800 -25.17 -3.55 -4.14
N VAL A 801 -25.48 -2.29 -3.87
CA VAL A 801 -26.66 -1.88 -3.11
C VAL A 801 -27.94 -2.27 -3.86
N SER A 802 -28.01 -2.02 -5.17
CA SER A 802 -29.16 -2.40 -6.00
C SER A 802 -29.41 -3.91 -6.01
N LEU A 803 -28.35 -4.72 -6.16
CA LEU A 803 -28.48 -6.18 -6.12
C LEU A 803 -28.91 -6.68 -4.74
N ARG A 804 -28.36 -6.10 -3.66
CA ARG A 804 -28.75 -6.42 -2.28
C ARG A 804 -30.22 -6.09 -2.03
N ARG A 805 -30.66 -4.91 -2.46
CA ARG A 805 -32.05 -4.44 -2.38
C ARG A 805 -32.99 -5.37 -3.13
N ALA A 806 -32.68 -5.73 -4.37
CA ALA A 806 -33.48 -6.65 -5.18
C ALA A 806 -33.60 -8.04 -4.53
N HIS A 807 -32.50 -8.58 -3.98
CA HIS A 807 -32.54 -9.87 -3.28
C HIS A 807 -33.36 -9.80 -1.99
N LEU A 808 -33.28 -8.70 -1.25
CA LEU A 808 -34.10 -8.47 -0.06
C LEU A 808 -35.58 -8.39 -0.42
N GLU A 809 -35.94 -7.64 -1.46
CA GLU A 809 -37.32 -7.49 -1.94
C GLU A 809 -37.89 -8.83 -2.42
N GLN A 810 -37.11 -9.60 -3.19
CA GLN A 810 -37.49 -10.96 -3.61
C GLN A 810 -37.75 -11.87 -2.40
N LYS A 811 -36.83 -11.86 -1.41
CA LYS A 811 -36.99 -12.67 -0.21
C LYS A 811 -38.23 -12.29 0.60
N ILE A 812 -38.51 -10.98 0.71
CA ILE A 812 -39.73 -10.48 1.36
C ILE A 812 -40.97 -10.99 0.62
N GLU A 813 -40.98 -10.94 -0.71
CA GLU A 813 -42.09 -11.44 -1.53
C GLU A 813 -42.31 -12.96 -1.35
N GLU A 814 -41.24 -13.76 -1.40
CA GLU A 814 -41.29 -15.21 -1.15
C GLU A 814 -41.83 -15.53 0.26
N GLU A 815 -41.40 -14.80 1.28
CA GLU A 815 -41.90 -14.95 2.65
C GLU A 815 -43.38 -14.58 2.78
N LEU A 816 -43.83 -13.52 2.10
CA LEU A 816 -45.24 -13.10 2.10
C LEU A 816 -46.13 -14.14 1.42
N VAL A 817 -45.69 -14.70 0.29
CA VAL A 817 -46.39 -15.79 -0.41
C VAL A 817 -46.46 -17.05 0.47
N SER A 818 -45.34 -17.42 1.09
CA SER A 818 -45.28 -18.56 2.02
C SER A 818 -46.22 -18.38 3.21
N LEU A 819 -46.24 -17.18 3.81
CA LEU A 819 -47.13 -16.84 4.92
C LEU A 819 -48.61 -16.90 4.50
N GLN A 820 -48.94 -16.40 3.31
CA GLN A 820 -50.29 -16.45 2.78
C GLN A 820 -50.75 -17.89 2.53
N LYS A 821 -49.85 -18.75 2.02
CA LYS A 821 -50.10 -20.18 1.84
C LYS A 821 -50.31 -20.89 3.19
N GLU A 822 -49.46 -20.63 4.19
CA GLU A 822 -49.64 -21.18 5.54
C GLU A 822 -50.99 -20.76 6.14
N ARG A 823 -51.38 -19.49 5.93
CA ARG A 823 -52.68 -18.96 6.36
C ARG A 823 -53.83 -19.74 5.73
N THR A 824 -53.81 -19.96 4.42
CA THR A 824 -54.87 -20.71 3.71
C THR A 824 -54.91 -22.17 4.14
N ASP A 825 -53.74 -22.81 4.25
CA ASP A 825 -53.64 -24.23 4.60
C ASP A 825 -54.12 -24.50 6.02
N ARG A 826 -53.77 -23.64 7.00
CA ARG A 826 -54.25 -23.77 8.38
C ARG A 826 -55.77 -23.60 8.49
N ILE A 827 -56.33 -22.59 7.82
CA ILE A 827 -57.78 -22.36 7.83
C ILE A 827 -58.50 -23.53 7.18
N LYS A 828 -58.01 -23.99 6.02
CA LYS A 828 -58.58 -25.15 5.32
C LYS A 828 -58.55 -26.41 6.19
N HIS A 829 -57.41 -26.72 6.79
CA HIS A 829 -57.27 -27.91 7.65
C HIS A 829 -58.19 -27.86 8.87
N LEU A 830 -58.36 -26.69 9.47
CA LEU A 830 -59.32 -26.48 10.56
C LEU A 830 -60.75 -26.77 10.10
N LEU A 831 -61.19 -26.17 8.98
CA LEU A 831 -62.54 -26.35 8.47
C LEU A 831 -62.82 -27.81 8.08
N GLU A 832 -61.90 -28.48 7.40
CA GLU A 832 -62.00 -29.92 7.06
C GLU A 832 -62.03 -30.82 8.31
N ARG A 833 -61.36 -30.42 9.39
CA ARG A 833 -61.45 -31.13 10.68
C ARG A 833 -62.83 -30.94 11.30
N GLN A 834 -63.32 -29.70 11.33
CA GLN A 834 -64.62 -29.34 11.92
C GLN A 834 -65.79 -29.97 11.17
N GLU A 835 -65.72 -30.02 9.84
CA GLU A 835 -66.68 -30.73 8.98
C GLU A 835 -66.71 -32.23 9.29
N ARG A 836 -65.54 -32.90 9.33
CA ARG A 836 -65.45 -34.32 9.71
C ARG A 836 -65.97 -34.61 11.12
N GLU A 837 -65.68 -33.73 12.08
CA GLU A 837 -66.21 -33.85 13.45
C GLU A 837 -67.74 -33.75 13.48
N THR A 838 -68.30 -32.80 12.72
CA THR A 838 -69.74 -32.58 12.63
C THR A 838 -70.45 -33.74 11.93
N ASP A 839 -69.92 -34.19 10.78
CA ASP A 839 -70.45 -35.32 10.02
C ASP A 839 -70.41 -36.61 10.85
N SER A 840 -69.29 -36.87 11.54
CA SER A 840 -69.19 -38.03 12.43
C SER A 840 -70.22 -37.97 13.55
N PHE A 841 -70.41 -36.79 14.15
CA PHE A 841 -71.39 -36.60 15.23
C PHE A 841 -72.83 -36.80 14.74
N ASP A 842 -73.14 -36.30 13.54
CA ASP A 842 -74.47 -36.42 12.93
C ASP A 842 -74.76 -37.85 12.48
N MET A 843 -73.78 -38.55 11.90
CA MET A 843 -73.89 -39.97 11.55
C MET A 843 -74.07 -40.87 12.77
N GLU A 844 -73.35 -40.60 13.85
CA GLU A 844 -73.56 -41.30 15.13
C GLU A 844 -74.96 -41.02 15.69
N SER A 845 -75.43 -39.78 15.60
CA SER A 845 -76.78 -39.39 16.05
C SER A 845 -77.88 -40.10 15.24
N LEU A 846 -77.70 -40.23 13.92
CA LEU A 846 -78.59 -41.01 13.05
C LEU A 846 -78.61 -42.50 13.41
N ARG A 847 -77.45 -43.10 13.70
CA ARG A 847 -77.34 -44.51 14.14
C ARG A 847 -78.06 -44.78 15.46
N LEU A 848 -78.09 -43.79 16.36
CA LEU A 848 -78.81 -43.86 17.63
C LEU A 848 -80.34 -43.65 17.47
N GLY A 849 -80.83 -43.47 16.24
CA GLY A 849 -82.25 -43.33 15.93
C GLY A 849 -82.79 -41.90 16.04
N PHE A 850 -81.91 -40.90 16.19
CA PHE A 850 -82.32 -39.49 16.15
C PHE A 850 -82.38 -39.00 14.70
N GLY A 851 -83.47 -38.33 14.31
CA GLY A 851 -83.56 -37.66 13.00
C GLY A 851 -82.62 -36.45 12.87
N ASN A 852 -82.67 -35.73 11.75
CA ASN A 852 -81.80 -34.58 11.51
C ASN A 852 -81.88 -33.57 12.67
N LEU A 853 -80.75 -33.35 13.35
CA LEU A 853 -80.63 -32.48 14.51
C LEU A 853 -80.42 -30.99 14.12
N GLY A 854 -80.24 -30.70 12.82
CA GLY A 854 -79.99 -29.35 12.31
C GLY A 854 -81.19 -28.40 12.28
N THR A 855 -82.42 -28.91 12.44
CA THR A 855 -83.68 -28.13 12.27
C THR A 855 -84.47 -27.91 13.56
N LEU A 856 -83.85 -28.05 14.74
CA LEU A 856 -84.50 -27.74 16.01
C LEU A 856 -84.44 -26.22 16.27
N ASP A 857 -85.52 -25.51 15.94
CA ASP A 857 -85.77 -24.17 16.46
C ASP A 857 -86.00 -24.27 17.97
N PHE A 858 -85.04 -23.77 18.74
CA PHE A 858 -85.23 -23.57 20.17
C PHE A 858 -86.05 -22.28 20.39
N PRO A 859 -86.91 -22.22 21.42
CA PRO A 859 -87.51 -20.96 21.82
C PRO A 859 -86.39 -19.94 22.07
N LYS A 860 -86.47 -18.77 21.44
CA LYS A 860 -85.56 -17.66 21.73
C LYS A 860 -85.64 -17.36 23.23
N ASP A 861 -84.53 -17.51 23.94
CA ASP A 861 -84.39 -16.99 25.29
C ASP A 861 -84.40 -15.45 25.22
N ASP A 862 -85.56 -14.87 25.51
CA ASP A 862 -85.73 -13.48 25.93
C ASP A 862 -85.19 -13.31 27.36
N TYR A 863 -83.88 -13.47 27.61
CA TYR A 863 -83.25 -13.02 28.86
C TYR A 863 -81.76 -12.69 28.66
N ARG A 864 -81.51 -11.37 28.51
CA ARG A 864 -80.27 -10.58 28.71
C ARG A 864 -78.91 -11.20 28.41
#